data_AF-A0A1I3QBD5-F1
#
_entry.id   AF-A0A1I3QBD5-F1
#
_cell.length_a   1.000
_cell.length_b   1.000
_cell.length_c   1.000
_cell.angle_alpha   90.00
_cell.angle_beta   90.00
_cell.angle_gamma   90.00
#
_symmetry.space_group_name_H-M   'P 1'
#
loop_
_entity.id
_entity.type
_entity.pdbx_description
1 polymer ?
#
loop_
_entity_poly.entity_id
_entity_poly.type
_entity_poly.pdbx_seq_one_letter_code
_entity_poly.pdbx_strand_id
1 'polypeptide(L)'
;MEKSILTSANDALETAAKKVEKAFEKIVDEAKAHLPHQLDMDTVVRPCDANIRPIYPVRYAYMNFFGDNWVDAQLPPPISNFIDHYDNSLSASVLGGYSIRMPRPGWIYVKEEGSIKSRGSEKDGKLLIFKFSPEIVTLEGKRGMVTKYTKYEQKAGSSSWEEIHPVSGTAGLGYPFLAIDKDVTKISIVYSEVELAKSVLNKMDKDKNFRKNAMQFVDLDSETSEYAIDAKQEHFDGLVEDFKDPEKQFQAYKNQLSDPLLQSSDLGEITTEGSFAMDADMEMRYIDSLICPYYKDKAKIVVLHDPVGYQRDILMAYMLLTAWQINYTATYMYPISIGQFVKQMEFSKDEKIKKYFNDCIHQEHWKTWWPKLNAPIEETTTKLKEIVSLYKSFFEKNSIAGQKGGLAHYFKHFFFATSEKDILTEKDAEEFRVVCALFAELVEPLLSTEIGIREIEKLLGGDQESESSTWISVGNGLVNTLGHAGADKELIAKNLALGVDVLLGAIGTILGKFAVFIAEEAYKKALGLHVKGVEKITQIFISRCLSVFGIRLQSGQYAKLTEKEYYNFFKKVEPQAQPSKIKNALEKVKSDVKTRGIKKVFNWSQRIDNYTGRLKIKIPIIQFEKPKFNTKIKVFQHGNTPISLLLDCSFAGLESTYEGLYVAFVIVPVEF
;
A
#
# COMPACT_ATOMS: atom_id res chain seq x y z
N MET A 1 -62.14 -53.81 44.39
CA MET A 1 -62.33 -53.50 42.96
C MET A 1 -61.13 -52.72 42.38
N GLU A 2 -59.90 -52.92 42.90
CA GLU A 2 -58.72 -52.11 42.51
C GLU A 2 -57.61 -52.90 41.76
N LYS A 3 -57.74 -54.21 41.58
CA LYS A 3 -56.71 -55.03 40.90
C LYS A 3 -56.84 -55.10 39.37
N SER A 4 -57.89 -54.53 38.77
CA SER A 4 -58.18 -54.65 37.33
C SER A 4 -57.74 -53.44 36.48
N ILE A 5 -57.41 -52.31 37.09
CA ILE A 5 -57.08 -51.06 36.38
C ILE A 5 -55.56 -50.93 36.18
N LEU A 6 -54.75 -51.51 37.08
CA LEU A 6 -53.29 -51.50 36.98
C LEU A 6 -52.74 -52.41 35.87
N THR A 7 -53.40 -53.53 35.58
CA THR A 7 -53.01 -54.43 34.47
C THR A 7 -53.32 -53.83 33.10
N SER A 8 -54.47 -53.19 32.91
CA SER A 8 -54.81 -52.56 31.63
C SER A 8 -53.96 -51.32 31.32
N ALA A 9 -53.52 -50.59 32.34
CA ALA A 9 -52.61 -49.45 32.18
C ALA A 9 -51.19 -49.89 31.79
N ASN A 10 -50.69 -51.00 32.37
CA ASN A 10 -49.39 -51.56 31.99
C ASN A 10 -49.39 -52.13 30.58
N ASP A 11 -50.44 -52.84 30.18
CA ASP A 11 -50.56 -53.38 28.82
C ASP A 11 -50.64 -52.25 27.77
N ALA A 12 -51.32 -51.15 28.11
CA ALA A 12 -51.40 -49.96 27.26
C ALA A 12 -50.04 -49.24 27.13
N LEU A 13 -49.27 -49.16 28.23
CA LEU A 13 -47.91 -48.62 28.25
C LEU A 13 -46.94 -49.47 27.44
N GLU A 14 -47.03 -50.80 27.54
CA GLU A 14 -46.17 -51.71 26.78
C GLU A 14 -46.51 -51.68 25.28
N THR A 15 -47.79 -51.53 24.94
CA THR A 15 -48.24 -51.37 23.56
C THR A 15 -47.81 -50.02 22.97
N ALA A 16 -47.82 -48.95 23.78
CA ALA A 16 -47.31 -47.64 23.38
C ALA A 16 -45.79 -47.66 23.19
N ALA A 17 -45.04 -48.30 24.09
CA ALA A 17 -43.59 -48.47 23.98
C ALA A 17 -43.20 -49.21 22.70
N LYS A 18 -43.87 -50.32 22.37
CA LYS A 18 -43.65 -51.07 21.11
C LYS A 18 -43.99 -50.25 19.86
N LYS A 19 -44.96 -49.34 19.92
CA LYS A 19 -45.27 -48.41 18.82
C LYS A 19 -44.20 -47.34 18.65
N VAL A 20 -43.65 -46.81 19.74
CA VAL A 20 -42.55 -45.84 19.70
C VAL A 20 -41.28 -46.50 19.17
N GLU A 21 -40.99 -47.72 19.60
CA GLU A 21 -39.85 -48.51 19.12
C GLU A 21 -39.95 -48.76 17.61
N LYS A 22 -41.11 -49.21 17.10
CA LYS A 22 -41.33 -49.36 15.65
C LYS A 22 -41.24 -48.05 14.87
N ALA A 23 -41.70 -46.94 15.45
CA ALA A 23 -41.58 -45.63 14.81
C ALA A 23 -40.12 -45.17 14.75
N PHE A 24 -39.35 -45.46 15.81
CA PHE A 24 -37.92 -45.17 15.88
C PHE A 24 -37.12 -46.04 14.91
N GLU A 25 -37.40 -47.35 14.84
CA GLU A 25 -36.81 -48.25 13.83
C GLU A 25 -37.09 -47.75 12.41
N LYS A 26 -38.31 -47.32 12.12
CA LYS A 26 -38.66 -46.76 10.81
C LYS A 26 -37.90 -45.47 10.49
N ILE A 27 -37.73 -44.58 11.46
CA ILE A 27 -36.93 -43.35 11.31
C ILE A 27 -35.44 -43.69 11.10
N VAL A 28 -34.92 -44.69 11.81
CA VAL A 28 -33.55 -45.18 11.66
C VAL A 28 -33.34 -45.82 10.28
N ASP A 29 -34.32 -46.57 9.77
CA ASP A 29 -34.25 -47.20 8.46
C ASP A 29 -34.40 -46.18 7.33
N GLU A 30 -35.28 -45.17 7.48
CA GLU A 30 -35.37 -44.04 6.56
C GLU A 30 -34.08 -43.20 6.57
N ALA A 31 -33.46 -42.99 7.73
CA ALA A 31 -32.17 -42.32 7.87
C ALA A 31 -31.02 -43.14 7.23
N LYS A 32 -31.02 -44.46 7.40
CA LYS A 32 -30.07 -45.37 6.72
C LYS A 32 -30.26 -45.38 5.21
N ALA A 33 -31.49 -45.25 4.71
CA ALA A 33 -31.76 -45.14 3.27
C ALA A 33 -31.30 -43.80 2.67
N HIS A 34 -31.15 -42.76 3.48
CA HIS A 34 -30.66 -41.43 3.06
C HIS A 34 -29.16 -41.21 3.34
N LEU A 35 -28.50 -42.13 4.07
CA LEU A 35 -27.05 -42.17 4.23
C LEU A 35 -26.46 -42.97 3.06
N PRO A 36 -25.51 -42.42 2.29
CA PRO A 36 -24.92 -43.15 1.17
C PRO A 36 -24.21 -44.41 1.68
N HIS A 37 -24.79 -45.58 1.38
CA HIS A 37 -24.19 -46.89 1.58
C HIS A 37 -23.05 -47.11 0.59
N GLN A 38 -21.83 -46.77 1.03
CA GLN A 38 -20.57 -47.49 0.77
C GLN A 38 -19.45 -46.75 1.52
N LEU A 39 -19.42 -46.94 2.83
CA LEU A 39 -18.22 -46.73 3.62
C LEU A 39 -18.00 -48.06 4.33
N ASP A 40 -16.96 -48.79 3.92
CA ASP A 40 -16.49 -49.97 4.66
C ASP A 40 -16.32 -49.57 6.12
N MET A 41 -16.78 -50.40 7.06
CA MET A 41 -16.66 -50.12 8.50
C MET A 41 -15.20 -49.99 8.97
N ASP A 42 -14.22 -50.36 8.14
CA ASP A 42 -12.78 -50.19 8.36
C ASP A 42 -12.22 -48.90 7.74
N THR A 43 -13.04 -48.12 7.03
CA THR A 43 -12.65 -46.78 6.58
C THR A 43 -12.73 -45.85 7.77
N VAL A 44 -11.58 -45.51 8.35
CA VAL A 44 -11.46 -44.36 9.25
C VAL A 44 -11.94 -43.14 8.47
N VAL A 45 -13.21 -42.78 8.61
CA VAL A 45 -13.75 -41.51 8.11
C VAL A 45 -13.04 -40.44 8.91
N ARG A 46 -11.96 -39.89 8.33
CA ARG A 46 -11.35 -38.68 8.85
C ARG A 46 -12.46 -37.64 8.98
N PRO A 47 -12.54 -36.91 10.10
CA PRO A 47 -13.56 -35.87 10.25
C PRO A 47 -13.35 -34.81 9.18
N CYS A 48 -14.11 -34.93 8.10
CA CYS A 48 -14.19 -33.93 7.04
C CYS A 48 -15.29 -32.94 7.40
N ASP A 49 -15.12 -31.67 7.06
CA ASP A 49 -16.12 -30.64 7.34
C ASP A 49 -17.11 -30.59 6.17
N ALA A 50 -18.26 -31.25 6.36
CA ALA A 50 -19.29 -31.41 5.32
C ALA A 50 -20.05 -30.11 5.00
N ASN A 51 -19.72 -28.98 5.64
CA ASN A 51 -20.46 -27.72 5.51
C ASN A 51 -19.62 -26.60 4.90
N ILE A 52 -18.36 -26.87 4.52
CA ILE A 52 -17.47 -25.86 3.99
C ILE A 52 -17.18 -26.04 2.51
N ARG A 53 -17.04 -24.91 1.82
CA ARG A 53 -16.44 -24.77 0.51
C ARG A 53 -15.13 -23.99 0.65
N PRO A 54 -13.98 -24.60 0.36
CA PRO A 54 -12.70 -23.90 0.41
C PRO A 54 -12.54 -22.87 -0.70
N ILE A 55 -12.15 -21.66 -0.31
CA ILE A 55 -11.67 -20.63 -1.23
C ILE A 55 -10.21 -20.35 -0.90
N TYR A 56 -9.32 -20.58 -1.86
CA TYR A 56 -7.89 -20.27 -1.75
C TYR A 56 -7.60 -18.90 -2.35
N PRO A 57 -7.33 -17.87 -1.53
CA PRO A 57 -7.15 -16.52 -2.03
C PRO A 57 -5.71 -16.29 -2.50
N VAL A 58 -5.57 -15.75 -3.70
CA VAL A 58 -4.31 -15.26 -4.29
C VAL A 58 -4.50 -13.80 -4.70
N ARG A 59 -3.44 -13.07 -5.06
CA ARG A 59 -3.54 -11.66 -5.47
C ARG A 59 -2.93 -11.44 -6.84
N TYR A 60 -3.39 -10.38 -7.50
CA TYR A 60 -2.65 -9.78 -8.59
C TYR A 60 -1.38 -9.10 -8.02
N ALA A 61 -0.23 -9.33 -8.63
CA ALA A 61 1.04 -8.71 -8.31
C ALA A 61 1.59 -8.05 -9.58
N TYR A 62 1.95 -6.78 -9.51
CA TYR A 62 2.46 -6.09 -10.70
C TYR A 62 3.94 -6.41 -10.89
N MET A 63 4.38 -6.73 -12.12
CA MET A 63 5.73 -7.22 -12.43
C MET A 63 6.33 -6.65 -13.73
N ASN A 64 5.62 -5.80 -14.45
CA ASN A 64 6.06 -5.27 -15.76
C ASN A 64 7.33 -4.38 -15.71
N PHE A 65 7.89 -4.11 -14.54
CA PHE A 65 9.08 -3.27 -14.37
C PHE A 65 10.40 -4.01 -14.62
N PHE A 66 10.35 -5.30 -14.99
CA PHE A 66 11.53 -6.08 -15.40
C PHE A 66 11.77 -6.08 -16.91
N GLY A 67 10.75 -5.90 -17.74
CA GLY A 67 10.89 -6.06 -19.20
C GLY A 67 11.62 -4.90 -19.88
N ASP A 68 12.25 -5.18 -21.02
CA ASP A 68 12.77 -4.12 -21.91
C ASP A 68 11.65 -3.35 -22.61
N ASN A 69 10.46 -3.98 -22.73
CA ASN A 69 9.25 -3.36 -23.28
C ASN A 69 8.20 -3.20 -22.18
N TRP A 70 7.74 -1.97 -22.00
CA TRP A 70 6.76 -1.63 -20.98
C TRP A 70 5.34 -1.80 -21.49
N VAL A 71 4.55 -2.58 -20.77
CA VAL A 71 3.08 -2.59 -20.92
C VAL A 71 2.46 -1.33 -20.30
N ASP A 72 1.50 -0.73 -20.99
CA ASP A 72 0.75 0.41 -20.46
C ASP A 72 0.00 0.06 -19.18
N ALA A 73 -0.09 1.02 -18.25
CA ALA A 73 -0.88 0.85 -17.04
C ALA A 73 -2.35 0.56 -17.37
N GLN A 74 -2.89 -0.49 -16.76
CA GLN A 74 -4.28 -0.91 -16.87
C GLN A 74 -4.68 -1.73 -15.64
N LEU A 75 -5.98 -1.97 -15.45
CA LEU A 75 -6.46 -2.92 -14.45
C LEU A 75 -6.09 -4.36 -14.84
N PRO A 76 -5.97 -5.28 -13.87
CA PRO A 76 -5.60 -6.65 -14.18
C PRO A 76 -6.63 -7.34 -15.09
N PRO A 77 -6.19 -8.16 -16.07
CA PRO A 77 -7.08 -8.93 -16.90
C PRO A 77 -7.74 -10.08 -16.12
N PRO A 78 -8.77 -10.74 -16.68
CA PRO A 78 -9.39 -11.92 -16.07
C PRO A 78 -8.40 -13.03 -15.77
N ILE A 79 -8.65 -13.80 -14.70
CA ILE A 79 -7.81 -14.95 -14.27
C ILE A 79 -7.59 -15.97 -15.40
N SER A 80 -8.55 -16.08 -16.32
CA SER A 80 -8.45 -16.98 -17.48
C SER A 80 -7.27 -16.67 -18.39
N ASN A 81 -6.80 -15.42 -18.44
CA ASN A 81 -5.67 -15.01 -19.27
C ASN A 81 -4.32 -15.51 -18.74
N PHE A 82 -4.29 -15.98 -17.49
CA PHE A 82 -3.09 -16.49 -16.83
C PHE A 82 -3.01 -18.02 -16.87
N ILE A 83 -4.03 -18.67 -17.44
CA ILE A 83 -4.11 -20.12 -17.54
C ILE A 83 -3.62 -20.53 -18.93
N ASP A 84 -2.36 -20.94 -19.03
CA ASP A 84 -1.97 -21.98 -19.98
C ASP A 84 -0.67 -22.65 -19.50
N HIS A 85 -0.80 -23.89 -19.04
CA HIS A 85 0.32 -24.68 -18.50
C HIS A 85 1.33 -25.12 -19.57
N TYR A 86 0.97 -24.98 -20.85
CA TYR A 86 1.75 -25.47 -21.98
C TYR A 86 2.10 -24.38 -22.99
N ASP A 87 1.64 -23.15 -22.78
CA ASP A 87 1.87 -22.06 -23.72
C ASP A 87 3.04 -21.16 -23.31
N ASN A 88 4.18 -21.41 -23.95
CA ASN A 88 5.35 -20.53 -23.89
C ASN A 88 5.11 -19.17 -24.60
N SER A 89 3.92 -18.91 -25.14
CA SER A 89 3.51 -17.62 -25.73
C SER A 89 2.99 -16.59 -24.71
N LEU A 90 2.76 -16.99 -23.45
CA LEU A 90 2.42 -16.05 -22.38
C LEU A 90 3.50 -14.98 -22.26
N SER A 91 3.09 -13.72 -22.45
CA SER A 91 3.95 -12.56 -22.40
C SER A 91 3.39 -11.52 -21.44
N ALA A 92 4.24 -10.64 -20.89
CA ALA A 92 3.77 -9.61 -19.97
C ALA A 92 2.64 -8.74 -20.56
N SER A 93 2.59 -8.56 -21.89
CA SER A 93 1.53 -7.79 -22.56
C SER A 93 0.16 -8.44 -22.44
N VAL A 94 0.06 -9.76 -22.67
CA VAL A 94 -1.19 -10.53 -22.51
C VAL A 94 -1.64 -10.54 -21.06
N LEU A 95 -0.69 -10.63 -20.13
CA LEU A 95 -0.92 -10.61 -18.69
C LEU A 95 -1.16 -9.20 -18.13
N GLY A 96 -1.13 -8.18 -18.99
CA GLY A 96 -1.29 -6.78 -18.61
C GLY A 96 -0.26 -6.25 -17.61
N GLY A 97 0.89 -6.91 -17.52
CA GLY A 97 1.96 -6.58 -16.57
C GLY A 97 1.81 -7.24 -15.19
N TYR A 98 0.84 -8.13 -15.01
CA TYR A 98 0.55 -8.78 -13.72
C TYR A 98 0.95 -10.25 -13.69
N SER A 99 1.33 -10.72 -12.50
CA SER A 99 1.44 -12.13 -12.14
C SER A 99 0.49 -12.46 -11.00
N ILE A 100 0.28 -13.74 -10.71
CA ILE A 100 -0.55 -14.17 -9.58
C ILE A 100 0.36 -14.68 -8.48
N ARG A 101 0.19 -14.15 -7.27
CA ARG A 101 1.03 -14.47 -6.11
C ARG A 101 0.22 -14.67 -4.85
N MET A 102 0.85 -15.22 -3.82
CA MET A 102 0.25 -15.25 -2.49
C MET A 102 -0.07 -13.83 -1.98
N PRO A 103 -1.18 -13.65 -1.25
CA PRO A 103 -1.53 -12.36 -0.65
C PRO A 103 -0.46 -11.91 0.36
N ARG A 104 -0.37 -10.60 0.63
CA ARG A 104 0.46 -10.11 1.75
C ARG A 104 -0.27 -10.35 3.08
N PRO A 105 0.43 -10.41 4.24
CA PRO A 105 -0.24 -10.44 5.54
C PRO A 105 -1.28 -9.31 5.65
N GLY A 106 -2.50 -9.65 6.05
CA GLY A 106 -3.61 -8.72 5.97
C GLY A 106 -4.96 -9.34 6.30
N TRP A 107 -6.02 -8.70 5.84
CA TRP A 107 -7.41 -9.04 6.12
C TRP A 107 -8.19 -9.28 4.83
N ILE A 108 -9.04 -10.30 4.85
CA ILE A 108 -9.93 -10.64 3.76
C ILE A 108 -11.36 -10.64 4.31
N TYR A 109 -12.23 -9.88 3.65
CA TYR A 109 -13.62 -9.71 4.04
C TYR A 109 -14.50 -10.30 2.95
N VAL A 110 -15.40 -11.22 3.33
CA VAL A 110 -16.26 -11.95 2.40
C VAL A 110 -17.71 -11.81 2.84
N LYS A 111 -18.55 -11.21 2.01
CA LYS A 111 -20.00 -11.24 2.21
C LYS A 111 -20.59 -12.35 1.34
N GLU A 112 -21.27 -13.30 1.99
CA GLU A 112 -22.11 -14.30 1.33
C GLU A 112 -23.31 -13.59 0.66
N GLU A 113 -23.50 -13.79 -0.65
CA GLU A 113 -24.60 -13.19 -1.41
C GLU A 113 -25.65 -14.24 -1.81
N GLY A 114 -26.92 -13.86 -1.78
CA GLY A 114 -28.04 -14.74 -2.14
C GLY A 114 -28.62 -15.50 -0.94
N SER A 115 -29.67 -16.29 -1.21
CA SER A 115 -30.36 -17.10 -0.20
C SER A 115 -29.61 -18.39 0.07
N ILE A 116 -29.24 -18.61 1.34
CA ILE A 116 -28.51 -19.81 1.78
C ILE A 116 -29.53 -20.88 2.19
N LYS A 117 -29.54 -22.02 1.49
CA LYS A 117 -30.56 -23.08 1.68
C LYS A 117 -30.43 -23.79 3.02
N SER A 118 -29.20 -24.00 3.52
CA SER A 118 -28.87 -24.69 4.78
C SER A 118 -29.38 -24.00 6.05
N ARG A 119 -29.75 -22.71 5.99
CA ARG A 119 -30.15 -21.91 7.17
C ARG A 119 -31.66 -21.72 7.34
N GLY A 120 -32.47 -22.47 6.59
CA GLY A 120 -33.89 -22.16 6.39
C GLY A 120 -34.00 -20.98 5.42
N SER A 121 -34.82 -21.15 4.38
CA SER A 121 -34.79 -20.46 3.08
C SER A 121 -35.06 -18.94 3.05
N GLU A 122 -34.77 -18.17 4.11
CA GLU A 122 -35.04 -16.73 4.19
C GLU A 122 -33.95 -15.89 4.90
N LYS A 123 -32.83 -16.48 5.34
CA LYS A 123 -31.77 -15.71 6.01
C LYS A 123 -30.73 -15.17 5.01
N ASP A 124 -30.49 -13.86 5.09
CA ASP A 124 -29.41 -13.18 4.38
C ASP A 124 -28.03 -13.80 4.75
N GLY A 125 -27.14 -13.86 3.76
CA GLY A 125 -25.77 -14.32 3.96
C GLY A 125 -25.00 -13.47 4.97
N LYS A 126 -23.95 -14.01 5.59
CA LYS A 126 -23.15 -13.32 6.62
C LYS A 126 -21.94 -12.63 6.02
N LEU A 127 -21.48 -11.56 6.68
CA LEU A 127 -20.12 -11.05 6.50
C LEU A 127 -19.16 -11.93 7.31
N LEU A 128 -18.14 -12.45 6.64
CA LEU A 128 -17.07 -13.27 7.18
C LEU A 128 -15.76 -12.48 7.12
N ILE A 129 -14.96 -12.57 8.18
CA ILE A 129 -13.70 -11.83 8.31
C ILE A 129 -12.60 -12.84 8.54
N PHE A 130 -11.54 -12.75 7.75
CA PHE A 130 -10.36 -13.59 7.87
C PHE A 130 -9.12 -12.73 7.98
N LYS A 131 -8.18 -13.13 8.83
CA LYS A 131 -6.83 -12.56 8.86
C LYS A 131 -5.86 -13.55 8.28
N PHE A 132 -5.17 -13.16 7.22
CA PHE A 132 -4.04 -13.90 6.69
C PHE A 132 -2.78 -13.54 7.47
N SER A 133 -2.17 -14.55 8.09
CA SER A 133 -0.95 -14.39 8.89
C SER A 133 -0.05 -15.59 8.64
N PRO A 134 0.59 -15.65 7.47
CA PRO A 134 1.40 -16.79 7.07
C PRO A 134 2.60 -16.97 8.00
N GLU A 135 3.04 -18.22 8.13
CA GLU A 135 4.30 -18.54 8.78
C GLU A 135 5.37 -18.78 7.73
N ILE A 136 6.47 -18.01 7.80
CA ILE A 136 7.60 -18.19 6.90
C ILE A 136 8.51 -19.26 7.47
N VAL A 137 8.71 -20.32 6.68
CA VAL A 137 9.56 -21.45 7.04
C VAL A 137 10.77 -21.50 6.12
N THR A 138 11.82 -22.23 6.52
CA THR A 138 12.95 -22.53 5.64
C THR A 138 12.95 -24.03 5.36
N LEU A 139 12.73 -24.40 4.10
CA LEU A 139 12.71 -25.78 3.64
C LEU A 139 13.91 -25.96 2.70
N GLU A 140 14.85 -26.84 3.06
CA GLU A 140 16.04 -27.14 2.25
C GLU A 140 16.86 -25.89 1.85
N GLY A 141 16.94 -24.89 2.73
CA GLY A 141 17.64 -23.63 2.48
C GLY A 141 16.86 -22.61 1.63
N LYS A 142 15.65 -22.94 1.18
CA LYS A 142 14.73 -22.02 0.48
C LYS A 142 13.65 -21.51 1.43
N ARG A 143 13.17 -20.28 1.20
CA ARG A 143 12.03 -19.73 1.95
C ARG A 143 10.75 -20.41 1.47
N GLY A 144 10.03 -21.03 2.38
CA GLY A 144 8.68 -21.53 2.16
C GLY A 144 7.66 -20.72 2.95
N MET A 145 6.38 -20.96 2.67
CA MET A 145 5.26 -20.34 3.37
C MET A 145 4.26 -21.41 3.79
N VAL A 146 3.85 -21.38 5.06
CA VAL A 146 2.69 -22.13 5.55
C VAL A 146 1.52 -21.16 5.65
N THR A 147 0.45 -21.45 4.92
CA THR A 147 -0.72 -20.58 4.84
C THR A 147 -1.60 -20.71 6.08
N LYS A 148 -2.09 -19.57 6.56
CA LYS A 148 -2.91 -19.51 7.77
C LYS A 148 -3.90 -18.35 7.72
N TYR A 149 -5.18 -18.69 7.59
CA TYR A 149 -6.32 -17.80 7.57
C TYR A 149 -7.16 -18.01 8.82
N THR A 150 -7.00 -17.13 9.81
CA THR A 150 -7.79 -17.15 11.04
C THR A 150 -9.13 -16.46 10.80
N LYS A 151 -10.23 -17.17 11.04
CA LYS A 151 -11.59 -16.62 10.96
C LYS A 151 -11.94 -15.84 12.23
N TYR A 152 -12.55 -14.67 12.05
CA TYR A 152 -13.05 -13.82 13.12
C TYR A 152 -14.57 -13.70 13.07
N GLU A 153 -15.19 -13.60 14.24
CA GLU A 153 -16.62 -13.34 14.39
C GLU A 153 -16.89 -12.14 15.29
N GLN A 154 -18.08 -11.57 15.10
CA GLN A 154 -18.62 -10.54 15.97
C GLN A 154 -18.89 -11.12 17.36
N LYS A 155 -18.55 -10.35 18.40
CA LYS A 155 -18.89 -10.71 19.78
C LYS A 155 -20.40 -10.89 19.98
N ALA A 156 -20.79 -12.01 20.59
CA ALA A 156 -22.19 -12.33 20.87
C ALA A 156 -22.85 -11.22 21.72
N GLY A 157 -24.05 -10.81 21.33
CA GLY A 157 -24.84 -9.78 22.02
C GLY A 157 -24.52 -8.33 21.62
N SER A 158 -23.56 -8.09 20.71
CA SER A 158 -23.36 -6.76 20.13
C SER A 158 -24.26 -6.53 18.92
N SER A 159 -24.84 -5.33 18.81
CA SER A 159 -25.66 -4.91 17.67
C SER A 159 -24.84 -4.35 16.49
N SER A 160 -23.52 -4.22 16.67
CA SER A 160 -22.58 -3.67 15.68
C SER A 160 -21.24 -4.41 15.68
N TRP A 161 -20.39 -4.24 14.65
CA TRP A 161 -19.04 -4.84 14.57
C TRP A 161 -18.03 -4.24 15.60
N GLU A 162 -18.47 -4.03 16.85
CA GLU A 162 -17.77 -3.37 17.95
C GLU A 162 -16.53 -4.09 18.45
N GLU A 163 -16.53 -5.42 18.45
CA GLU A 163 -15.39 -6.28 18.80
C GLU A 163 -15.45 -7.54 17.94
N ILE A 164 -14.31 -7.87 17.31
CA ILE A 164 -14.12 -9.13 16.60
C ILE A 164 -13.12 -9.99 17.39
N HIS A 165 -13.36 -11.30 17.42
CA HIS A 165 -12.47 -12.25 18.05
C HIS A 165 -12.34 -13.50 17.18
N PRO A 166 -11.25 -14.27 17.29
CA PRO A 166 -11.13 -15.53 16.58
C PRO A 166 -12.29 -16.45 16.95
N VAL A 167 -12.87 -17.11 15.95
CA VAL A 167 -13.94 -18.10 16.16
C VAL A 167 -13.42 -19.26 17.02
N SER A 168 -14.28 -19.94 17.77
CA SER A 168 -13.85 -21.14 18.50
C SER A 168 -13.46 -22.30 17.55
N GLY A 169 -12.56 -23.17 18.00
CA GLY A 169 -12.14 -24.37 17.25
C GLY A 169 -11.14 -24.09 16.12
N THR A 170 -11.05 -25.02 15.17
CA THR A 170 -10.06 -24.99 14.06
C THR A 170 -10.15 -23.72 13.20
N ALA A 171 -11.35 -23.19 12.97
CA ALA A 171 -11.52 -21.96 12.17
C ALA A 171 -10.82 -20.73 12.80
N GLY A 172 -10.78 -20.62 14.14
CA GLY A 172 -10.01 -19.56 14.81
C GLY A 172 -8.54 -19.90 15.02
N LEU A 173 -8.16 -21.18 14.98
CA LEU A 173 -6.75 -21.59 14.92
C LEU A 173 -6.14 -21.34 13.54
N GLY A 174 -6.97 -21.33 12.49
CA GLY A 174 -6.66 -20.98 11.11
C GLY A 174 -6.67 -22.18 10.17
N TYR A 175 -7.31 -22.02 9.01
CA TYR A 175 -7.23 -22.94 7.87
C TYR A 175 -6.22 -22.43 6.83
N PRO A 176 -5.70 -23.26 5.92
CA PRO A 176 -4.90 -22.80 4.78
C PRO A 176 -5.74 -22.16 3.66
N PHE A 177 -7.04 -22.02 3.87
CA PHE A 177 -7.99 -21.40 2.94
C PHE A 177 -9.11 -20.68 3.71
N LEU A 178 -9.94 -19.92 2.99
CA LEU A 178 -11.16 -19.32 3.53
C LEU A 178 -12.27 -20.37 3.55
N ALA A 179 -12.71 -20.74 4.75
CA ALA A 179 -13.83 -21.66 4.94
C ALA A 179 -15.17 -20.92 4.80
N ILE A 180 -15.78 -21.03 3.61
CA ILE A 180 -17.10 -20.47 3.28
C ILE A 180 -18.16 -21.56 3.42
N ASP A 181 -19.41 -21.21 3.68
CA ASP A 181 -20.53 -22.16 3.71
C ASP A 181 -20.77 -22.77 2.32
N LYS A 182 -20.95 -24.09 2.22
CA LYS A 182 -21.02 -24.81 0.93
C LYS A 182 -22.17 -24.36 0.01
N ASP A 183 -23.26 -23.87 0.60
CA ASP A 183 -24.44 -23.45 -0.14
C ASP A 183 -24.27 -22.06 -0.78
N VAL A 184 -23.15 -21.39 -0.50
CA VAL A 184 -22.86 -20.06 -1.03
C VAL A 184 -22.32 -20.18 -2.45
N THR A 185 -23.10 -19.63 -3.38
CA THR A 185 -22.80 -19.64 -4.81
C THR A 185 -22.15 -18.35 -5.28
N LYS A 186 -22.37 -17.24 -4.55
CA LYS A 186 -21.93 -15.90 -4.90
C LYS A 186 -21.38 -15.18 -3.67
N ILE A 187 -20.30 -14.44 -3.87
CA ILE A 187 -19.69 -13.63 -2.82
C ILE A 187 -19.32 -12.24 -3.30
N SER A 188 -19.33 -11.29 -2.37
CA SER A 188 -18.59 -10.04 -2.50
C SER A 188 -17.34 -10.14 -1.63
N ILE A 189 -16.15 -9.93 -2.19
CA ILE A 189 -14.86 -10.06 -1.51
C ILE A 189 -14.02 -8.78 -1.62
N VAL A 190 -13.24 -8.48 -0.59
CA VAL A 190 -12.20 -7.44 -0.63
C VAL A 190 -11.01 -7.84 0.25
N TYR A 191 -9.82 -7.47 -0.21
CA TYR A 191 -8.57 -7.60 0.51
C TYR A 191 -8.09 -6.24 1.01
N SER A 192 -7.50 -6.22 2.20
CA SER A 192 -6.90 -5.03 2.80
C SER A 192 -5.74 -5.45 3.68
N GLU A 193 -4.57 -4.86 3.51
CA GLU A 193 -3.42 -5.12 4.40
C GLU A 193 -3.66 -4.63 5.84
N VAL A 194 -4.55 -3.65 6.00
CA VAL A 194 -4.92 -3.06 7.29
C VAL A 194 -6.34 -3.44 7.68
N GLU A 195 -6.61 -3.45 8.98
CA GLU A 195 -7.96 -3.72 9.48
C GLU A 195 -8.90 -2.55 9.12
N LEU A 196 -10.02 -2.87 8.47
CA LEU A 196 -11.04 -1.90 8.09
C LEU A 196 -11.89 -1.46 9.28
N ALA A 197 -12.27 -0.19 9.31
CA ALA A 197 -13.10 0.33 10.38
C ALA A 197 -14.50 -0.28 10.41
N LYS A 198 -15.05 -0.34 11.62
CA LYS A 198 -16.37 -0.90 11.92
C LYS A 198 -17.49 -0.29 11.10
N SER A 199 -17.41 1.01 10.83
CA SER A 199 -18.40 1.71 10.02
C SER A 199 -18.43 1.21 8.58
N VAL A 200 -17.27 0.80 8.05
CA VAL A 200 -17.14 0.16 6.73
C VAL A 200 -17.66 -1.28 6.80
N LEU A 201 -17.32 -2.04 7.84
CA LEU A 201 -17.86 -3.41 8.04
C LEU A 201 -19.40 -3.41 8.11
N ASN A 202 -20.00 -2.43 8.78
CA ASN A 202 -21.45 -2.25 8.81
C ASN A 202 -22.04 -1.99 7.42
N LYS A 203 -21.40 -1.15 6.60
CA LYS A 203 -21.82 -0.90 5.20
C LYS A 203 -21.69 -2.17 4.36
N MET A 204 -20.58 -2.90 4.50
CA MET A 204 -20.38 -4.17 3.81
C MET A 204 -21.47 -5.17 4.18
N ASP A 205 -21.81 -5.30 5.45
CA ASP A 205 -22.79 -6.27 5.90
C ASP A 205 -24.23 -5.91 5.47
N LYS A 206 -24.61 -4.63 5.56
CA LYS A 206 -26.02 -4.18 5.44
C LYS A 206 -26.36 -3.52 4.10
N ASP A 207 -25.41 -2.90 3.40
CA ASP A 207 -25.66 -2.11 2.20
C ASP A 207 -25.23 -2.85 0.92
N LYS A 208 -26.23 -3.40 0.21
CA LYS A 208 -26.02 -4.11 -1.06
C LYS A 208 -25.50 -3.20 -2.18
N ASN A 209 -25.90 -1.93 -2.21
CA ASN A 209 -25.43 -0.98 -3.23
C ASN A 209 -23.96 -0.62 -2.99
N PHE A 210 -23.58 -0.42 -1.73
CA PHE A 210 -22.18 -0.26 -1.35
C PHE A 210 -21.35 -1.44 -1.85
N ARG A 211 -21.76 -2.68 -1.56
CA ARG A 211 -21.03 -3.88 -2.01
C ARG A 211 -20.90 -3.97 -3.52
N LYS A 212 -21.99 -3.74 -4.27
CA LYS A 212 -21.98 -3.76 -5.73
C LYS A 212 -20.96 -2.77 -6.31
N ASN A 213 -20.82 -1.60 -5.70
CA ASN A 213 -19.94 -0.53 -6.18
C ASN A 213 -18.50 -0.67 -5.68
N ALA A 214 -18.30 -1.16 -4.45
CA ALA A 214 -17.02 -1.17 -3.76
C ALA A 214 -16.28 -2.51 -3.83
N MET A 215 -16.99 -3.63 -3.66
CA MET A 215 -16.38 -4.95 -3.49
C MET A 215 -16.27 -5.72 -4.82
N GLN A 216 -15.32 -6.64 -4.89
CA GLN A 216 -15.16 -7.55 -6.01
C GLN A 216 -16.22 -8.63 -5.92
N PHE A 217 -16.98 -8.85 -7.00
CA PHE A 217 -18.04 -9.86 -7.01
C PHE A 217 -17.51 -11.13 -7.67
N VAL A 218 -17.74 -12.28 -7.05
CA VAL A 218 -17.26 -13.58 -7.53
C VAL A 218 -18.43 -14.56 -7.53
N ASP A 219 -18.70 -15.12 -8.70
CA ASP A 219 -19.56 -16.28 -8.86
C ASP A 219 -18.70 -17.54 -8.67
N LEU A 220 -18.99 -18.27 -7.60
CA LEU A 220 -18.25 -19.47 -7.22
C LEU A 220 -18.75 -20.69 -8.01
N ASP A 221 -19.97 -20.69 -8.54
CA ASP A 221 -20.48 -21.82 -9.33
C ASP A 221 -20.14 -21.71 -10.81
N SER A 222 -19.83 -20.50 -11.28
CA SER A 222 -19.40 -20.27 -12.65
C SER A 222 -18.12 -21.04 -12.99
N GLU A 223 -18.13 -21.69 -14.16
CA GLU A 223 -16.94 -22.27 -14.78
C GLU A 223 -16.08 -21.20 -15.46
N THR A 224 -16.69 -20.10 -15.91
CA THR A 224 -16.04 -18.98 -16.60
C THR A 224 -16.15 -17.71 -15.75
N SER A 225 -15.45 -17.67 -14.62
CA SER A 225 -15.40 -16.51 -13.74
C SER A 225 -14.19 -15.63 -14.06
N GLU A 226 -14.36 -14.31 -14.02
CA GLU A 226 -13.26 -13.36 -14.22
C GLU A 226 -12.18 -13.46 -13.13
N TYR A 227 -12.54 -13.95 -11.94
CA TYR A 227 -11.66 -13.91 -10.77
C TYR A 227 -11.52 -15.25 -10.05
N ALA A 228 -12.17 -16.31 -10.54
CA ALA A 228 -12.15 -17.60 -9.88
C ALA A 228 -11.98 -18.76 -10.85
N ILE A 229 -11.29 -19.80 -10.39
CA ILE A 229 -11.07 -21.05 -11.11
C ILE A 229 -11.14 -22.21 -10.12
N ASP A 230 -11.52 -23.40 -10.59
CA ASP A 230 -11.46 -24.63 -9.78
C ASP A 230 -10.05 -24.82 -9.22
N ALA A 231 -9.92 -25.09 -7.92
CA ALA A 231 -8.64 -25.38 -7.31
C ALA A 231 -8.20 -26.80 -7.70
N LYS A 232 -7.06 -26.89 -8.38
CA LYS A 232 -6.41 -28.13 -8.77
C LYS A 232 -4.91 -27.91 -8.72
N GLN A 233 -4.15 -28.97 -8.50
CA GLN A 233 -2.69 -28.91 -8.50
C GLN A 233 -2.16 -28.27 -9.79
N GLU A 234 -2.66 -28.69 -10.96
CA GLU A 234 -2.27 -28.11 -12.26
C GLU A 234 -2.42 -26.58 -12.26
N HIS A 235 -3.57 -26.07 -11.79
CA HIS A 235 -3.83 -24.64 -11.76
C HIS A 235 -2.91 -23.90 -10.78
N PHE A 236 -2.60 -24.45 -9.60
CA PHE A 236 -1.60 -23.86 -8.71
C PHE A 236 -0.24 -23.76 -9.40
N ASP A 237 0.23 -24.88 -9.97
CA ASP A 237 1.56 -25.03 -10.56
C ASP A 237 1.81 -24.14 -11.78
N GLY A 238 0.77 -23.69 -12.51
CA GLY A 238 0.96 -22.75 -13.63
C GLY A 238 0.38 -21.36 -13.45
N LEU A 239 -0.53 -21.15 -12.51
CA LEU A 239 -1.10 -19.82 -12.26
C LEU A 239 -0.24 -19.03 -11.28
N VAL A 240 0.08 -19.63 -10.13
CA VAL A 240 0.60 -18.92 -8.96
C VAL A 240 2.12 -19.05 -8.92
N GLU A 241 2.82 -17.91 -8.97
CA GLU A 241 4.29 -17.90 -9.06
C GLU A 241 4.95 -18.61 -7.87
N ASP A 242 4.38 -18.51 -6.67
CA ASP A 242 4.93 -19.13 -5.46
C ASP A 242 4.82 -20.68 -5.45
N PHE A 243 4.02 -21.26 -6.35
CA PHE A 243 3.90 -22.72 -6.55
C PHE A 243 4.65 -23.24 -7.77
N LYS A 244 5.07 -22.35 -8.68
CA LYS A 244 5.84 -22.73 -9.87
C LYS A 244 7.23 -23.22 -9.48
N ASP A 245 7.73 -24.16 -10.29
CA ASP A 245 9.15 -24.51 -10.31
C ASP A 245 10.01 -23.23 -10.43
N PRO A 246 11.11 -23.08 -9.70
CA PRO A 246 11.95 -21.87 -9.74
C PRO A 246 12.41 -21.46 -11.14
N GLU A 247 12.60 -22.43 -12.05
CA GLU A 247 12.98 -22.19 -13.44
C GLU A 247 11.85 -21.56 -14.28
N LYS A 248 10.60 -21.83 -13.92
CA LYS A 248 9.39 -21.31 -14.59
C LYS A 248 8.84 -20.05 -13.94
N GLN A 249 9.25 -19.74 -12.70
CA GLN A 249 8.86 -18.51 -12.01
C GLN A 249 9.21 -17.28 -12.85
N PHE A 250 8.20 -16.44 -13.07
CA PHE A 250 8.25 -15.18 -13.80
C PHE A 250 8.77 -15.30 -15.24
N GLN A 251 8.65 -16.48 -15.87
CA GLN A 251 9.19 -16.74 -17.20
C GLN A 251 8.67 -15.76 -18.26
N ALA A 252 7.39 -15.36 -18.18
CA ALA A 252 6.78 -14.37 -19.07
C ALA A 252 7.47 -12.98 -19.04
N TYR A 253 8.18 -12.66 -17.96
CA TYR A 253 8.97 -11.43 -17.81
C TYR A 253 10.44 -11.66 -18.11
N LYS A 254 11.00 -12.79 -17.68
CA LYS A 254 12.39 -13.18 -17.99
C LYS A 254 12.63 -13.20 -19.50
N ASN A 255 11.68 -13.72 -20.28
CA ASN A 255 11.77 -13.77 -21.74
C ASN A 255 11.81 -12.39 -22.42
N GLN A 256 11.48 -11.31 -21.72
CA GLN A 256 11.53 -9.93 -22.23
C GLN A 256 12.86 -9.22 -21.97
N LEU A 257 13.75 -9.83 -21.19
CA LEU A 257 15.05 -9.29 -20.86
C LEU A 257 16.04 -9.61 -21.98
N SER A 258 16.76 -8.61 -22.46
CA SER A 258 17.88 -8.81 -23.40
C SER A 258 19.17 -9.30 -22.74
N ASP A 259 19.33 -9.09 -21.43
CA ASP A 259 20.52 -9.49 -20.67
C ASP A 259 20.38 -10.93 -20.11
N PRO A 260 21.22 -11.90 -20.56
CA PRO A 260 21.19 -13.27 -20.07
C PRO A 260 21.42 -13.41 -18.56
N LEU A 261 22.18 -12.50 -17.93
CA LEU A 261 22.40 -12.54 -16.49
C LEU A 261 21.12 -12.21 -15.73
N LEU A 262 20.35 -11.22 -16.23
CA LEU A 262 19.07 -10.85 -15.65
C LEU A 262 18.00 -11.93 -15.91
N GLN A 263 18.05 -12.61 -17.07
CA GLN A 263 17.18 -13.77 -17.34
C GLN A 263 17.39 -14.91 -16.32
N SER A 264 18.63 -15.14 -15.90
CA SER A 264 18.99 -16.17 -14.93
C SER A 264 18.76 -15.78 -13.45
N SER A 265 18.44 -14.51 -13.19
CA SER A 265 18.23 -14.00 -11.83
C SER A 265 16.89 -14.43 -11.25
N ASP A 266 16.83 -14.58 -9.93
CA ASP A 266 15.56 -14.79 -9.22
C ASP A 266 14.79 -13.46 -9.12
N LEU A 267 13.86 -13.24 -10.06
CA LEU A 267 12.98 -12.06 -10.04
C LEU A 267 12.08 -12.03 -8.79
N GLY A 268 11.95 -13.14 -8.06
CA GLY A 268 11.26 -13.20 -6.78
C GLY A 268 11.93 -12.36 -5.69
N GLU A 269 13.26 -12.36 -5.62
CA GLU A 269 14.02 -11.64 -4.58
C GLU A 269 13.88 -10.12 -4.67
N ILE A 270 13.46 -9.61 -5.83
CA ILE A 270 13.32 -8.18 -6.14
C ILE A 270 11.86 -7.71 -6.11
N THR A 271 10.94 -8.58 -5.71
CA THR A 271 9.55 -8.22 -5.38
C THR A 271 9.41 -7.80 -3.91
N THR A 272 8.29 -7.18 -3.54
CA THR A 272 8.07 -6.72 -2.15
C THR A 272 8.07 -7.86 -1.11
N GLU A 273 7.69 -9.05 -1.54
CA GLU A 273 7.67 -10.27 -0.73
C GLU A 273 8.43 -11.31 -1.53
N GLY A 274 9.65 -11.64 -1.10
CA GLY A 274 10.49 -12.63 -1.80
C GLY A 274 9.69 -13.88 -2.20
N SER A 275 10.08 -14.54 -3.29
CA SER A 275 9.41 -15.78 -3.71
C SER A 275 9.41 -16.81 -2.58
N PHE A 276 8.28 -17.49 -2.44
CA PHE A 276 8.18 -18.67 -1.60
C PHE A 276 8.24 -19.90 -2.49
N ALA A 277 8.87 -20.96 -2.00
CA ALA A 277 8.75 -22.30 -2.57
C ALA A 277 7.61 -23.02 -1.84
N MET A 278 6.49 -23.20 -2.54
CA MET A 278 5.31 -23.89 -2.03
C MET A 278 5.04 -25.16 -2.85
N ASP A 279 4.45 -26.17 -2.21
CA ASP A 279 4.10 -27.45 -2.83
C ASP A 279 2.58 -27.53 -3.02
N ALA A 280 2.14 -27.48 -4.27
CA ALA A 280 0.71 -27.50 -4.62
C ALA A 280 0.05 -28.84 -4.28
N ASP A 281 0.78 -29.95 -4.40
CA ASP A 281 0.28 -31.29 -4.05
C ASP A 281 0.09 -31.40 -2.54
N MET A 282 1.01 -30.85 -1.74
CA MET A 282 0.84 -30.75 -0.29
C MET A 282 -0.38 -29.92 0.12
N GLU A 283 -0.55 -28.73 -0.47
CA GLU A 283 -1.69 -27.85 -0.20
C GLU A 283 -3.02 -28.48 -0.65
N MET A 284 -3.06 -29.09 -1.84
CA MET A 284 -4.24 -29.81 -2.32
C MET A 284 -4.58 -31.00 -1.43
N ARG A 285 -3.59 -31.79 -1.00
CA ARG A 285 -3.82 -32.87 -0.03
C ARG A 285 -4.39 -32.35 1.28
N TYR A 286 -3.94 -31.18 1.75
CA TYR A 286 -4.49 -30.58 2.96
C TYR A 286 -5.95 -30.14 2.75
N ILE A 287 -6.24 -29.46 1.64
CA ILE A 287 -7.60 -29.07 1.23
C ILE A 287 -8.51 -30.30 1.14
N ASP A 288 -8.11 -31.32 0.37
CA ASP A 288 -8.85 -32.55 0.17
C ASP A 288 -9.03 -33.37 1.45
N SER A 289 -8.09 -33.27 2.40
CA SER A 289 -8.23 -33.92 3.71
C SER A 289 -9.33 -33.31 4.58
N LEU A 290 -9.69 -32.05 4.31
CA LEU A 290 -10.71 -31.31 5.04
C LEU A 290 -12.07 -31.31 4.31
N ILE A 291 -12.09 -31.46 2.98
CA ILE A 291 -13.31 -31.58 2.19
C ILE A 291 -13.83 -33.01 2.27
N CYS A 292 -15.16 -33.18 2.38
CA CYS A 292 -15.75 -34.51 2.32
C CYS A 292 -15.75 -35.07 0.88
N PRO A 293 -15.05 -36.20 0.59
CA PRO A 293 -14.88 -36.73 -0.77
C PRO A 293 -16.20 -37.05 -1.49
N TYR A 294 -17.26 -37.30 -0.73
CA TYR A 294 -18.57 -37.73 -1.24
C TYR A 294 -19.43 -36.60 -1.82
N TYR A 295 -19.16 -35.34 -1.49
CA TYR A 295 -20.01 -34.22 -1.87
C TYR A 295 -19.58 -33.50 -3.16
N LYS A 296 -18.42 -33.85 -3.74
CA LYS A 296 -17.85 -33.22 -4.95
C LYS A 296 -17.74 -31.68 -4.84
N ASP A 297 -17.59 -31.14 -3.63
CA ASP A 297 -17.48 -29.70 -3.43
C ASP A 297 -16.19 -29.18 -4.07
N LYS A 298 -16.35 -28.29 -5.05
CA LYS A 298 -15.21 -27.72 -5.79
C LYS A 298 -14.63 -26.55 -5.01
N ALA A 299 -13.45 -26.78 -4.44
CA ALA A 299 -12.59 -25.69 -3.98
C ALA A 299 -12.29 -24.73 -5.14
N LYS A 300 -12.14 -23.44 -4.85
CA LYS A 300 -11.84 -22.40 -5.85
C LYS A 300 -10.56 -21.65 -5.48
N ILE A 301 -9.70 -21.38 -6.46
CA ILE A 301 -8.70 -20.32 -6.35
C ILE A 301 -9.41 -19.02 -6.73
N VAL A 302 -9.30 -17.99 -5.89
CA VAL A 302 -9.88 -16.66 -6.13
C VAL A 302 -8.77 -15.62 -6.13
N VAL A 303 -8.60 -14.90 -7.23
CA VAL A 303 -7.63 -13.81 -7.33
C VAL A 303 -8.24 -12.49 -6.86
N LEU A 304 -7.52 -11.82 -5.97
CA LEU A 304 -7.93 -10.61 -5.28
C LEU A 304 -7.28 -9.38 -5.92
N HIS A 305 -8.07 -8.31 -6.04
CA HIS A 305 -7.49 -6.99 -6.28
C HIS A 305 -6.68 -6.50 -5.08
N ASP A 306 -5.50 -5.96 -5.36
CA ASP A 306 -4.58 -5.41 -4.36
C ASP A 306 -3.98 -4.07 -4.83
N PRO A 307 -4.78 -2.99 -4.87
CA PRO A 307 -4.35 -1.70 -5.41
C PRO A 307 -3.17 -1.07 -4.66
N VAL A 308 -3.07 -1.30 -3.33
CA VAL A 308 -1.92 -0.87 -2.53
C VAL A 308 -0.70 -1.69 -2.92
N GLY A 309 -0.86 -3.00 -3.05
CA GLY A 309 0.18 -3.91 -3.46
C GLY A 309 0.78 -3.60 -4.82
N TYR A 310 -0.03 -3.28 -5.83
CA TYR A 310 0.47 -2.93 -7.16
C TYR A 310 1.44 -1.74 -7.08
N GLN A 311 1.09 -0.72 -6.30
CA GLN A 311 1.93 0.44 -6.12
C GLN A 311 3.22 0.10 -5.38
N ARG A 312 3.13 -0.71 -4.32
CA ARG A 312 4.33 -1.14 -3.59
C ARG A 312 5.26 -1.99 -4.45
N ASP A 313 4.73 -2.85 -5.32
CA ASP A 313 5.52 -3.61 -6.28
C ASP A 313 6.30 -2.66 -7.22
N ILE A 314 5.63 -1.63 -7.77
CA ILE A 314 6.27 -0.60 -8.61
C ILE A 314 7.33 0.21 -7.83
N LEU A 315 7.02 0.61 -6.59
CA LEU A 315 7.92 1.39 -5.75
C LEU A 315 9.15 0.60 -5.29
N MET A 316 9.03 -0.72 -5.09
CA MET A 316 10.17 -1.58 -4.79
C MET A 316 11.18 -1.57 -5.93
N ALA A 317 10.72 -1.69 -7.17
CA ALA A 317 11.55 -1.58 -8.36
C ALA A 317 12.29 -0.24 -8.44
N TYR A 318 11.57 0.85 -8.18
CA TYR A 318 12.13 2.20 -8.10
C TYR A 318 13.24 2.29 -7.04
N MET A 319 13.02 1.74 -5.85
CA MET A 319 13.99 1.76 -4.76
C MET A 319 15.25 0.94 -5.09
N LEU A 320 15.09 -0.24 -5.70
CA LEU A 320 16.21 -1.09 -6.09
C LEU A 320 17.10 -0.42 -7.15
N LEU A 321 16.49 0.17 -8.19
CA LEU A 321 17.24 0.92 -9.20
C LEU A 321 17.91 2.16 -8.64
N THR A 322 17.25 2.85 -7.71
CA THR A 322 17.83 3.99 -7.00
C THR A 322 19.06 3.56 -6.18
N ALA A 323 18.94 2.45 -5.43
CA ALA A 323 20.05 1.90 -4.65
C ALA A 323 21.22 1.49 -5.54
N TRP A 324 20.94 0.85 -6.68
CA TRP A 324 21.95 0.53 -7.68
C TRP A 324 22.66 1.79 -8.21
N GLN A 325 21.90 2.82 -8.59
CA GLN A 325 22.46 4.06 -9.14
C GLN A 325 23.34 4.80 -8.12
N ILE A 326 22.89 4.84 -6.85
CA ILE A 326 23.67 5.40 -5.75
C ILE A 326 24.99 4.64 -5.58
N ASN A 327 24.93 3.31 -5.57
CA ASN A 327 26.13 2.48 -5.38
C ASN A 327 27.10 2.65 -6.55
N TYR A 328 26.61 2.57 -7.80
CA TYR A 328 27.42 2.81 -9.01
C TYR A 328 28.11 4.18 -8.96
N THR A 329 27.34 5.23 -8.66
CA THR A 329 27.87 6.60 -8.59
C THR A 329 28.87 6.76 -7.44
N ALA A 330 28.70 6.04 -6.33
CA ALA A 330 29.64 6.04 -5.22
C ALA A 330 30.95 5.34 -5.59
N THR A 331 30.89 4.17 -6.23
CA THR A 331 32.06 3.40 -6.69
C THR A 331 32.88 4.20 -7.71
N TYR A 332 32.22 4.87 -8.65
CA TYR A 332 32.87 5.60 -9.74
C TYR A 332 32.89 7.13 -9.51
N MET A 333 32.76 7.57 -8.26
CA MET A 333 32.56 8.99 -7.94
C MET A 333 33.64 9.92 -8.52
N TYR A 334 34.92 9.53 -8.43
CA TYR A 334 36.04 10.32 -8.94
C TYR A 334 35.97 10.50 -10.46
N PRO A 335 36.01 9.43 -11.28
CA PRO A 335 35.98 9.59 -12.73
C PRO A 335 34.66 10.19 -13.25
N ILE A 336 33.51 9.92 -12.61
CA ILE A 336 32.24 10.57 -12.97
C ILE A 336 32.31 12.08 -12.73
N SER A 337 32.79 12.51 -11.56
CA SER A 337 32.86 13.93 -11.21
C SER A 337 33.77 14.70 -12.16
N ILE A 338 34.96 14.16 -12.47
CA ILE A 338 35.88 14.78 -13.43
C ILE A 338 35.27 14.80 -14.83
N GLY A 339 34.68 13.70 -15.29
CA GLY A 339 34.05 13.65 -16.60
C GLY A 339 32.87 14.61 -16.73
N GLN A 340 32.07 14.83 -15.69
CA GLN A 340 31.01 15.85 -15.71
C GLN A 340 31.55 17.26 -15.93
N PHE A 341 32.68 17.63 -15.30
CA PHE A 341 33.33 18.92 -15.54
C PHE A 341 33.85 19.02 -16.98
N VAL A 342 34.50 17.97 -17.49
CA VAL A 342 35.00 17.93 -18.86
C VAL A 342 33.86 18.02 -19.89
N LYS A 343 32.73 17.34 -19.66
CA LYS A 343 31.50 17.43 -20.47
C LYS A 343 30.96 18.87 -20.50
N GLN A 344 31.00 19.61 -19.40
CA GLN A 344 30.61 21.03 -19.39
C GLN A 344 31.53 21.91 -20.23
N MET A 345 32.84 21.60 -20.29
CA MET A 345 33.78 22.30 -21.16
C MET A 345 33.47 22.05 -22.64
N GLU A 346 33.12 20.81 -23.00
CA GLU A 346 32.68 20.43 -24.36
C GLU A 346 31.48 21.25 -24.84
N PHE A 347 30.47 21.44 -23.97
CA PHE A 347 29.25 22.20 -24.26
C PHE A 347 29.35 23.71 -24.01
N SER A 348 30.54 24.23 -23.65
CA SER A 348 30.71 25.65 -23.37
C SER A 348 30.48 26.51 -24.61
N LYS A 349 29.79 27.64 -24.42
CA LYS A 349 29.64 28.68 -25.46
C LYS A 349 30.87 29.59 -25.55
N ASP A 350 31.79 29.50 -24.60
CA ASP A 350 33.06 30.24 -24.63
C ASP A 350 34.07 29.51 -25.52
N GLU A 351 34.49 30.16 -26.61
CA GLU A 351 35.43 29.60 -27.59
C GLU A 351 36.79 29.25 -26.98
N LYS A 352 37.25 29.97 -25.95
CA LYS A 352 38.52 29.65 -25.28
C LYS A 352 38.41 28.34 -24.51
N ILE A 353 37.31 28.16 -23.79
CA ILE A 353 37.06 26.92 -23.03
C ILE A 353 36.93 25.74 -23.99
N LYS A 354 36.21 25.92 -25.11
CA LYS A 354 36.05 24.90 -26.14
C LYS A 354 37.38 24.53 -26.81
N LYS A 355 38.25 25.52 -27.04
CA LYS A 355 39.62 25.30 -27.54
C LYS A 355 40.44 24.48 -26.54
N TYR A 356 40.43 24.81 -25.24
CA TYR A 356 41.13 24.01 -24.24
C TYR A 356 40.60 22.58 -24.13
N PHE A 357 39.29 22.37 -24.29
CA PHE A 357 38.74 21.03 -24.37
C PHE A 357 39.35 20.25 -25.54
N ASN A 358 39.37 20.83 -26.75
CA ASN A 358 39.92 20.16 -27.93
C ASN A 358 41.43 19.92 -27.84
N ASP A 359 42.18 20.88 -27.30
CA ASP A 359 43.66 20.86 -27.28
C ASP A 359 44.22 20.04 -26.11
N CYS A 360 43.53 20.00 -24.97
CA CYS A 360 44.05 19.40 -23.73
C CYS A 360 43.40 18.06 -23.34
N ILE A 361 42.22 17.73 -23.88
CA ILE A 361 41.55 16.45 -23.62
C ILE A 361 41.84 15.47 -24.75
N HIS A 362 42.25 14.25 -24.40
CA HIS A 362 42.49 13.19 -25.38
C HIS A 362 41.16 12.74 -26.02
N GLN A 363 40.87 13.25 -27.21
CA GLN A 363 39.55 13.15 -27.84
C GLN A 363 39.08 11.71 -28.09
N GLU A 364 39.97 10.81 -28.53
CA GLU A 364 39.60 9.40 -28.76
C GLU A 364 39.21 8.68 -27.47
N HIS A 365 39.98 8.86 -26.39
CA HIS A 365 39.67 8.28 -25.09
C HIS A 365 38.42 8.89 -24.48
N TRP A 366 38.21 10.20 -24.64
CA TRP A 366 36.98 10.87 -24.23
C TRP A 366 35.76 10.24 -24.92
N LYS A 367 35.78 10.14 -26.25
CA LYS A 367 34.70 9.55 -27.05
C LYS A 367 34.47 8.06 -26.78
N THR A 368 35.48 7.33 -26.28
CA THR A 368 35.38 5.89 -26.01
C THR A 368 34.91 5.60 -24.59
N TRP A 369 35.52 6.23 -23.58
CA TRP A 369 35.37 5.83 -22.18
C TRP A 369 34.33 6.64 -21.43
N TRP A 370 34.17 7.92 -21.75
CA TRP A 370 33.15 8.74 -21.08
C TRP A 370 31.73 8.21 -21.34
N PRO A 371 31.33 7.86 -22.59
CA PRO A 371 30.04 7.23 -22.82
C PRO A 371 29.87 5.91 -22.05
N LYS A 372 30.89 5.05 -21.99
CA LYS A 372 30.81 3.77 -21.24
C LYS A 372 30.62 3.97 -19.74
N LEU A 373 31.21 5.03 -19.17
CA LEU A 373 31.07 5.36 -17.75
C LEU A 373 29.73 6.04 -17.43
N ASN A 374 29.21 6.84 -18.37
CA ASN A 374 28.05 7.68 -18.15
C ASN A 374 26.72 7.04 -18.62
N ALA A 375 26.76 6.16 -19.63
CA ALA A 375 25.58 5.47 -20.16
C ALA A 375 24.80 4.70 -19.08
N PRO A 376 25.43 3.95 -18.16
CA PRO A 376 24.67 3.24 -17.12
C PRO A 376 23.86 4.19 -16.21
N ILE A 377 24.36 5.41 -15.97
CA ILE A 377 23.63 6.44 -15.20
C ILE A 377 22.45 6.99 -16.00
N GLU A 378 22.65 7.28 -17.29
CA GLU A 378 21.62 7.82 -18.19
C GLU A 378 20.50 6.80 -18.46
N GLU A 379 20.86 5.54 -18.66
CA GLU A 379 19.93 4.41 -18.85
C GLU A 379 19.08 4.19 -17.60
N THR A 380 19.69 4.09 -16.41
CA THR A 380 18.92 3.96 -15.16
C THR A 380 18.07 5.19 -14.88
N THR A 381 18.56 6.40 -15.19
CA THR A 381 17.76 7.62 -15.07
C THR A 381 16.52 7.59 -15.97
N THR A 382 16.64 7.02 -17.17
CA THR A 382 15.52 6.84 -18.09
C THR A 382 14.53 5.82 -17.53
N LYS A 383 15.00 4.65 -17.07
CA LYS A 383 14.17 3.62 -16.43
C LYS A 383 13.43 4.14 -15.19
N LEU A 384 14.10 4.95 -14.35
CA LEU A 384 13.45 5.58 -13.19
C LEU A 384 12.29 6.50 -13.61
N LYS A 385 12.42 7.25 -14.72
CA LYS A 385 11.31 8.08 -15.23
C LYS A 385 10.15 7.24 -15.73
N GLU A 386 10.42 6.12 -16.40
CA GLU A 386 9.40 5.18 -16.88
C GLU A 386 8.62 4.58 -15.70
N ILE A 387 9.32 4.12 -14.65
CA ILE A 387 8.70 3.62 -13.42
C ILE A 387 7.82 4.67 -12.76
N VAL A 388 8.32 5.91 -12.64
CA VAL A 388 7.57 7.01 -12.02
C VAL A 388 6.33 7.37 -12.85
N SER A 389 6.42 7.32 -14.18
CA SER A 389 5.28 7.52 -15.09
C SER A 389 4.22 6.41 -14.94
N LEU A 390 4.67 5.17 -14.77
CA LEU A 390 3.79 4.04 -14.51
C LEU A 390 3.09 4.17 -13.15
N TYR A 391 3.86 4.45 -12.08
CA TYR A 391 3.35 4.73 -10.74
C TYR A 391 2.25 5.80 -10.78
N LYS A 392 2.54 6.93 -11.45
CA LYS A 392 1.59 8.02 -11.64
C LYS A 392 0.28 7.55 -12.28
N SER A 393 0.37 6.70 -13.30
CA SER A 393 -0.80 6.21 -14.01
C SER A 393 -1.73 5.41 -13.09
N PHE A 394 -1.19 4.54 -12.23
CA PHE A 394 -1.98 3.84 -11.21
C PHE A 394 -2.50 4.75 -10.08
N PHE A 395 -1.86 5.91 -9.88
CA PHE A 395 -2.20 6.85 -8.81
C PHE A 395 -3.28 7.87 -9.21
N GLU A 396 -3.31 8.31 -10.48
CA GLU A 396 -4.15 9.42 -10.94
C GLU A 396 -5.07 9.13 -12.14
N LYS A 397 -4.75 8.15 -12.99
CA LYS A 397 -5.48 7.95 -14.25
C LYS A 397 -6.89 7.43 -13.94
N ASN A 398 -7.93 8.17 -14.36
CA ASN A 398 -9.32 7.84 -14.04
C ASN A 398 -9.76 6.43 -14.49
N SER A 399 -9.25 5.98 -15.64
CA SER A 399 -9.53 4.63 -16.16
C SER A 399 -8.94 3.51 -15.29
N ILE A 400 -8.14 3.83 -14.27
CA ILE A 400 -7.47 2.88 -13.39
C ILE A 400 -7.76 3.23 -11.93
N ALA A 401 -7.26 4.38 -11.44
CA ALA A 401 -7.28 4.76 -10.03
C ALA A 401 -8.70 4.88 -9.46
N GLY A 402 -9.64 5.44 -10.24
CA GLY A 402 -11.04 5.63 -9.84
C GLY A 402 -11.95 4.41 -10.06
N GLN A 403 -11.46 3.37 -10.75
CA GLN A 403 -12.22 2.17 -11.03
C GLN A 403 -12.13 1.15 -9.89
N LYS A 404 -13.05 0.19 -9.85
CA LYS A 404 -12.98 -0.94 -8.90
C LYS A 404 -11.65 -1.69 -9.07
N GLY A 405 -10.95 -1.93 -7.96
CA GLY A 405 -9.60 -2.50 -7.97
C GLY A 405 -8.49 -1.46 -8.16
N GLY A 406 -8.84 -0.17 -8.31
CA GLY A 406 -7.94 0.97 -8.33
C GLY A 406 -7.71 1.61 -6.95
N LEU A 407 -6.63 2.38 -6.82
CA LEU A 407 -6.17 2.93 -5.54
C LEU A 407 -7.09 4.02 -4.98
N ALA A 408 -7.50 5.00 -5.79
CA ALA A 408 -8.39 6.07 -5.32
C ALA A 408 -9.78 5.51 -4.94
N HIS A 409 -10.28 4.54 -5.72
CA HIS A 409 -11.50 3.80 -5.39
C HIS A 409 -11.40 3.07 -4.05
N TYR A 410 -10.28 2.38 -3.80
CA TYR A 410 -10.02 1.72 -2.53
C TYR A 410 -10.05 2.69 -1.34
N PHE A 411 -9.34 3.82 -1.44
CA PHE A 411 -9.34 4.84 -0.39
C PHE A 411 -10.72 5.47 -0.15
N LYS A 412 -11.49 5.69 -1.23
CA LYS A 412 -12.83 6.30 -1.20
C LYS A 412 -13.87 5.41 -0.54
N HIS A 413 -13.79 4.09 -0.74
CA HIS A 413 -14.83 3.18 -0.29
C HIS A 413 -14.52 2.49 1.04
N PHE A 414 -13.24 2.20 1.32
CA PHE A 414 -12.86 1.36 2.46
C PHE A 414 -12.27 2.11 3.65
N PHE A 415 -12.12 3.43 3.57
CA PHE A 415 -11.71 4.23 4.72
C PHE A 415 -12.68 5.36 5.01
N PHE A 416 -13.02 5.52 6.28
CA PHE A 416 -13.91 6.57 6.73
C PHE A 416 -13.36 7.96 6.46
N ALA A 417 -12.03 8.15 6.53
CA ALA A 417 -11.40 9.45 6.37
C ALA A 417 -11.91 10.20 5.13
N THR A 418 -12.37 9.50 4.09
CA THR A 418 -12.87 10.07 2.83
C THR A 418 -14.39 10.34 2.79
N SER A 419 -15.13 10.15 3.90
CA SER A 419 -16.60 10.35 3.98
C SER A 419 -17.01 11.33 5.09
N GLU A 420 -18.11 12.06 4.90
CA GLU A 420 -18.65 12.97 5.91
C GLU A 420 -19.30 12.18 7.08
N LYS A 421 -19.04 12.60 8.33
CA LYS A 421 -19.75 12.13 9.53
C LYS A 421 -20.17 13.31 10.38
N ASP A 422 -21.27 13.10 11.09
CA ASP A 422 -21.79 14.03 12.10
C ASP A 422 -21.02 13.95 13.43
N ILE A 423 -20.44 12.78 13.75
CA ILE A 423 -19.72 12.53 14.99
C ILE A 423 -18.40 11.82 14.70
N LEU A 424 -17.31 12.42 15.16
CA LEU A 424 -15.98 11.84 15.13
C LEU A 424 -15.68 11.10 16.44
N THR A 425 -15.25 9.85 16.33
CA THR A 425 -14.91 8.97 17.46
C THR A 425 -13.41 8.72 17.56
N GLU A 426 -12.94 8.14 18.68
CA GLU A 426 -11.54 7.75 18.85
C GLU A 426 -11.08 6.72 17.81
N LYS A 427 -11.92 5.73 17.49
CA LYS A 427 -11.65 4.72 16.45
C LYS A 427 -11.50 5.33 15.06
N ASP A 428 -12.24 6.40 14.76
CA ASP A 428 -12.08 7.13 13.49
C ASP A 428 -10.72 7.85 13.44
N ALA A 429 -10.22 8.35 14.57
CA ALA A 429 -8.90 8.96 14.65
C ALA A 429 -7.77 7.92 14.54
N GLU A 430 -7.98 6.71 15.08
CA GLU A 430 -7.06 5.58 14.87
C GLU A 430 -7.00 5.17 13.39
N GLU A 431 -8.15 5.06 12.72
CA GLU A 431 -8.23 4.80 11.29
C GLU A 431 -7.56 5.92 10.47
N PHE A 432 -7.78 7.19 10.83
CA PHE A 432 -7.09 8.32 10.21
C PHE A 432 -5.56 8.16 10.27
N ARG A 433 -5.02 7.73 11.41
CA ARG A 433 -3.58 7.44 11.55
C ARG A 433 -3.13 6.33 10.62
N VAL A 434 -3.93 5.27 10.46
CA VAL A 434 -3.66 4.17 9.52
C VAL A 434 -3.65 4.67 8.08
N VAL A 435 -4.64 5.50 7.68
CA VAL A 435 -4.70 6.10 6.34
C VAL A 435 -3.49 6.98 6.07
N CYS A 436 -3.08 7.81 7.02
CA CYS A 436 -1.86 8.63 6.89
C CYS A 436 -0.60 7.78 6.73
N ALA A 437 -0.46 6.70 7.50
CA ALA A 437 0.67 5.78 7.38
C ALA A 437 0.69 5.08 6.04
N LEU A 438 -0.45 4.55 5.59
CA LEU A 438 -0.57 3.88 4.30
C LEU A 438 -0.23 4.84 3.14
N PHE A 439 -0.76 6.06 3.18
CA PHE A 439 -0.42 7.07 2.18
C PHE A 439 1.07 7.45 2.22
N ALA A 440 1.63 7.64 3.41
CA ALA A 440 3.04 7.96 3.60
C ALA A 440 3.94 6.87 2.99
N GLU A 441 3.64 5.60 3.21
CA GLU A 441 4.38 4.46 2.64
C GLU A 441 4.32 4.42 1.11
N LEU A 442 3.24 4.92 0.51
CA LEU A 442 3.08 4.97 -0.95
C LEU A 442 3.84 6.15 -1.59
N VAL A 443 4.26 7.16 -0.82
CA VAL A 443 4.97 8.33 -1.36
C VAL A 443 6.42 8.44 -0.89
N GLU A 444 6.76 7.98 0.32
CA GLU A 444 8.11 8.09 0.89
C GLU A 444 9.21 7.53 -0.05
N PRO A 445 9.03 6.37 -0.71
CA PRO A 445 10.07 5.83 -1.59
C PRO A 445 10.51 6.79 -2.69
N LEU A 446 9.59 7.57 -3.26
CA LEU A 446 9.87 8.51 -4.35
C LEU A 446 10.78 9.66 -3.93
N LEU A 447 10.82 10.00 -2.63
CA LEU A 447 11.65 11.06 -2.08
C LEU A 447 13.16 10.78 -2.15
N SER A 448 13.55 9.55 -2.50
CA SER A 448 14.95 9.14 -2.62
C SER A 448 15.67 9.71 -3.85
N THR A 449 14.94 10.28 -4.82
CA THR A 449 15.55 10.93 -6.00
C THR A 449 14.83 12.23 -6.37
N GLU A 450 15.53 13.12 -7.07
CA GLU A 450 14.95 14.35 -7.65
C GLU A 450 13.80 14.08 -8.62
N ILE A 451 13.82 12.94 -9.32
CA ILE A 451 12.77 12.56 -10.29
C ILE A 451 11.47 12.29 -9.53
N GLY A 452 11.55 11.47 -8.47
CA GLY A 452 10.38 11.15 -7.65
C GLY A 452 9.89 12.35 -6.83
N ILE A 453 10.78 13.18 -6.29
CA ILE A 453 10.39 14.44 -5.60
C ILE A 453 9.58 15.34 -6.54
N ARG A 454 10.06 15.56 -7.76
CA ARG A 454 9.35 16.38 -8.76
C ARG A 454 7.99 15.79 -9.13
N GLU A 455 7.89 14.47 -9.19
CA GLU A 455 6.59 13.85 -9.48
C GLU A 455 5.63 14.02 -8.30
N ILE A 456 6.06 13.84 -7.05
CA ILE A 456 5.21 14.15 -5.89
C ILE A 456 4.78 15.61 -5.91
N GLU A 457 5.68 16.55 -6.19
CA GLU A 457 5.33 17.97 -6.33
C GLU A 457 4.18 18.18 -7.35
N LYS A 458 4.22 17.47 -8.48
CA LYS A 458 3.14 17.50 -9.48
C LYS A 458 1.86 16.80 -9.02
N LEU A 459 1.96 15.63 -8.38
CA LEU A 459 0.80 14.88 -7.87
C LEU A 459 0.02 15.71 -6.85
N LEU A 460 0.75 16.38 -5.94
CA LEU A 460 0.17 17.22 -4.93
C LEU A 460 -0.41 18.51 -5.55
N GLY A 461 0.39 19.23 -6.35
CA GLY A 461 0.03 20.53 -6.94
C GLY A 461 -0.72 20.46 -8.29
N GLY A 462 -1.19 19.27 -8.69
CA GLY A 462 -1.79 18.98 -9.98
C GLY A 462 -3.24 19.48 -10.14
N ASP A 463 -3.79 19.24 -11.34
CA ASP A 463 -5.16 19.62 -11.68
C ASP A 463 -6.19 18.91 -10.79
N GLN A 464 -7.10 19.70 -10.23
CA GLN A 464 -8.04 19.28 -9.19
C GLN A 464 -9.37 18.77 -9.74
N GLU A 465 -9.58 18.79 -11.06
CA GLU A 465 -10.83 18.33 -11.68
C GLU A 465 -10.91 16.79 -11.81
N SER A 466 -9.81 16.07 -11.60
CA SER A 466 -9.82 14.61 -11.57
C SER A 466 -10.26 14.08 -10.19
N GLU A 467 -11.56 13.89 -9.97
CA GLU A 467 -12.09 13.21 -8.77
C GLU A 467 -11.47 11.81 -8.54
N SER A 468 -10.81 11.26 -9.54
CA SER A 468 -10.19 9.94 -9.54
C SER A 468 -8.73 9.91 -9.05
N SER A 469 -8.13 11.05 -8.72
CA SER A 469 -6.79 11.07 -8.13
C SER A 469 -6.81 10.56 -6.69
N THR A 470 -5.84 9.70 -6.37
CA THR A 470 -5.66 9.18 -5.00
C THR A 470 -5.36 10.31 -4.03
N TRP A 471 -4.53 11.29 -4.42
CA TRP A 471 -4.23 12.46 -3.58
C TRP A 471 -5.48 13.29 -3.29
N ILE A 472 -6.34 13.51 -4.29
CA ILE A 472 -7.57 14.29 -4.09
C ILE A 472 -8.51 13.56 -3.14
N SER A 473 -8.68 12.24 -3.33
CA SER A 473 -9.52 11.40 -2.48
C SER A 473 -9.05 11.40 -1.03
N VAL A 474 -7.77 11.11 -0.80
CA VAL A 474 -7.18 11.06 0.55
C VAL A 474 -7.09 12.46 1.15
N GLY A 475 -6.54 13.44 0.43
CA GLY A 475 -6.31 14.80 0.90
C GLY A 475 -7.59 15.53 1.31
N ASN A 476 -8.68 15.41 0.54
CA ASN A 476 -9.98 15.95 0.93
C ASN A 476 -10.49 15.29 2.21
N GLY A 477 -10.37 13.97 2.29
CA GLY A 477 -10.77 13.22 3.47
C GLY A 477 -10.02 13.64 4.73
N LEU A 478 -8.71 13.81 4.62
CA LEU A 478 -7.87 14.28 5.71
C LEU A 478 -8.28 15.70 6.16
N VAL A 479 -8.48 16.61 5.21
CA VAL A 479 -8.94 17.99 5.50
C VAL A 479 -10.29 18.01 6.20
N ASN A 480 -11.23 17.20 5.74
CA ASN A 480 -12.57 17.11 6.33
C ASN A 480 -12.50 16.58 7.76
N THR A 481 -11.71 15.52 7.99
CA THR A 481 -11.53 14.94 9.33
C THR A 481 -10.91 15.95 10.30
N LEU A 482 -9.85 16.65 9.87
CA LEU A 482 -9.19 17.68 10.68
C LEU A 482 -10.06 18.93 10.89
N GLY A 483 -11.02 19.19 10.00
CA GLY A 483 -11.96 20.31 10.11
C GLY A 483 -13.18 20.03 10.96
N HIS A 484 -13.41 18.78 11.37
CA HIS A 484 -14.59 18.36 12.11
C HIS A 484 -14.60 18.94 13.53
N ALA A 485 -15.77 19.37 14.03
CA ALA A 485 -15.92 20.00 15.35
C ALA A 485 -15.43 19.13 16.53
N GLY A 486 -15.47 17.81 16.37
CA GLY A 486 -14.96 16.83 17.35
C GLY A 486 -13.45 16.58 17.33
N ALA A 487 -12.69 17.11 16.36
CA ALA A 487 -11.25 16.85 16.20
C ALA A 487 -10.42 17.34 17.39
N ASP A 488 -10.94 18.32 18.15
CA ASP A 488 -10.24 19.00 19.24
C ASP A 488 -10.33 18.28 20.59
N LYS A 489 -11.11 17.19 20.68
CA LYS A 489 -11.22 16.40 21.91
C LYS A 489 -9.90 15.68 22.19
N GLU A 490 -9.42 15.72 23.43
CA GLU A 490 -8.05 15.32 23.82
C GLU A 490 -7.57 13.97 23.24
N LEU A 491 -8.32 12.88 23.43
CA LEU A 491 -7.97 11.54 22.92
C LEU A 491 -7.98 11.46 21.38
N ILE A 492 -8.92 12.16 20.74
CA ILE A 492 -9.05 12.23 19.28
C ILE A 492 -7.89 13.04 18.70
N ALA A 493 -7.63 14.22 19.26
CA ALA A 493 -6.57 15.12 18.83
C ALA A 493 -5.20 14.41 18.87
N LYS A 494 -4.93 13.59 19.90
CA LYS A 494 -3.67 12.83 19.99
C LYS A 494 -3.47 11.88 18.81
N ASN A 495 -4.48 11.07 18.47
CA ASN A 495 -4.39 10.14 17.34
C ASN A 495 -4.29 10.86 15.99
N LEU A 496 -5.04 11.96 15.82
CA LEU A 496 -4.94 12.82 14.64
C LEU A 496 -3.54 13.44 14.52
N ALA A 497 -2.95 13.95 15.60
CA ALA A 497 -1.61 14.53 15.61
C ALA A 497 -0.54 13.50 15.21
N LEU A 498 -0.63 12.26 15.70
CA LEU A 498 0.27 11.18 15.30
C LEU A 498 0.12 10.84 13.81
N GLY A 499 -1.10 10.77 13.30
CA GLY A 499 -1.35 10.55 11.86
C GLY A 499 -0.81 11.68 11.00
N VAL A 500 -1.06 12.93 11.39
CA VAL A 500 -0.53 14.11 10.68
C VAL A 500 1.00 14.11 10.73
N ASP A 501 1.63 13.80 11.86
CA ASP A 501 3.09 13.77 11.95
C ASP A 501 3.70 12.72 11.00
N VAL A 502 3.13 11.51 10.92
CA VAL A 502 3.57 10.49 9.95
C VAL A 502 3.47 11.01 8.51
N LEU A 503 2.36 11.65 8.16
CA LEU A 503 2.16 12.22 6.84
C LEU A 503 3.14 13.36 6.53
N LEU A 504 3.36 14.26 7.49
CA LEU A 504 4.35 15.33 7.37
C LEU A 504 5.78 14.78 7.32
N GLY A 505 6.06 13.63 7.93
CA GLY A 505 7.34 12.92 7.77
C GLY A 505 7.61 12.53 6.33
N ALA A 506 6.57 12.18 5.58
CA ALA A 506 6.69 11.85 4.17
C ALA A 506 6.70 13.11 3.27
N ILE A 507 5.70 13.98 3.35
CA ILE A 507 5.53 15.08 2.38
C ILE A 507 5.81 16.48 2.94
N GLY A 508 6.18 16.60 4.22
CA GLY A 508 6.31 17.88 4.93
C GLY A 508 7.28 18.85 4.26
N THR A 509 8.44 18.38 3.80
CA THR A 509 9.42 19.23 3.12
C THR A 509 8.84 19.84 1.83
N ILE A 510 8.05 19.08 1.07
CA ILE A 510 7.38 19.56 -0.16
C ILE A 510 6.26 20.55 0.20
N LEU A 511 5.49 20.26 1.24
CA LEU A 511 4.46 21.17 1.73
C LEU A 511 5.07 22.51 2.21
N GLY A 512 6.19 22.46 2.92
CA GLY A 512 6.95 23.64 3.33
C GLY A 512 7.40 24.48 2.12
N LYS A 513 7.89 23.84 1.06
CA LYS A 513 8.18 24.52 -0.21
C LYS A 513 6.94 25.21 -0.78
N PHE A 514 5.81 24.50 -0.88
CA PHE A 514 4.58 25.12 -1.39
C PHE A 514 4.15 26.32 -0.56
N ALA A 515 4.24 26.26 0.77
CA ALA A 515 3.89 27.37 1.65
C ALA A 515 4.72 28.64 1.40
N VAL A 516 5.96 28.50 0.91
CA VAL A 516 6.82 29.64 0.56
C VAL A 516 6.64 30.08 -0.90
N PHE A 517 6.51 29.12 -1.84
CA PHE A 517 6.50 29.38 -3.29
C PHE A 517 5.11 29.71 -3.87
N ILE A 518 4.04 29.81 -3.06
CA ILE A 518 2.66 30.16 -3.52
C ILE A 518 2.63 31.40 -4.42
N ALA A 519 3.53 32.36 -4.18
CA ALA A 519 3.56 33.64 -4.88
C ALA A 519 4.44 33.64 -6.15
N GLU A 520 5.19 32.58 -6.44
CA GLU A 520 6.18 32.61 -7.54
C GLU A 520 5.67 31.97 -8.81
N GLU A 521 5.28 32.82 -9.76
CA GLU A 521 4.83 32.42 -11.09
C GLU A 521 5.89 31.60 -11.85
N ALA A 522 7.18 31.89 -11.62
CA ALA A 522 8.29 31.16 -12.22
C ALA A 522 8.38 29.70 -11.72
N TYR A 523 8.20 29.47 -10.42
CA TYR A 523 8.19 28.13 -9.84
C TYR A 523 7.01 27.30 -10.36
N LYS A 524 5.81 27.90 -10.37
CA LYS A 524 4.60 27.29 -10.92
C LYS A 524 4.77 26.91 -12.40
N LYS A 525 5.31 27.82 -13.22
CA LYS A 525 5.59 27.57 -14.64
C LYS A 525 6.65 26.48 -14.86
N ALA A 526 7.71 26.46 -14.05
CA ALA A 526 8.79 25.48 -14.19
C ALA A 526 8.33 24.04 -13.88
N LEU A 527 7.42 23.88 -12.92
CA LEU A 527 6.89 22.58 -12.51
C LEU A 527 5.56 22.21 -13.20
N GLY A 528 4.94 23.14 -13.91
CA GLY A 528 3.62 22.93 -14.53
C GLY A 528 2.50 22.75 -13.49
N LEU A 529 2.61 23.41 -12.34
CA LEU A 529 1.65 23.26 -11.23
C LEU A 529 0.37 24.05 -11.51
N HIS A 530 -0.76 23.49 -11.11
CA HIS A 530 -2.04 24.15 -11.23
C HIS A 530 -2.25 25.14 -10.08
N VAL A 531 -2.49 26.42 -10.41
CA VAL A 531 -2.59 27.52 -9.42
C VAL A 531 -3.60 27.19 -8.31
N LYS A 532 -4.80 26.74 -8.68
CA LYS A 532 -5.86 26.39 -7.70
C LYS A 532 -5.46 25.20 -6.81
N GLY A 533 -4.69 24.24 -7.34
CA GLY A 533 -4.21 23.08 -6.59
C GLY A 533 -3.24 23.50 -5.49
N VAL A 534 -2.25 24.32 -5.85
CA VAL A 534 -1.27 24.88 -4.91
C VAL A 534 -1.93 25.77 -3.85
N GLU A 535 -2.89 26.62 -4.24
CA GLU A 535 -3.66 27.46 -3.31
C GLU A 535 -4.45 26.61 -2.30
N LYS A 536 -5.13 25.56 -2.75
CA LYS A 536 -5.88 24.66 -1.87
C LYS A 536 -4.97 23.94 -0.88
N ILE A 537 -3.82 23.43 -1.33
CA ILE A 537 -2.83 22.81 -0.44
C ILE A 537 -2.41 23.81 0.64
N THR A 538 -2.07 25.01 0.23
CA THR A 538 -1.40 25.96 1.12
C THR A 538 -2.35 26.67 2.08
N GLN A 539 -3.53 27.07 1.61
CA GLN A 539 -4.52 27.76 2.42
C GLN A 539 -5.36 26.80 3.27
N ILE A 540 -5.61 25.57 2.78
CA ILE A 540 -6.51 24.62 3.44
C ILE A 540 -5.72 23.47 4.06
N PHE A 541 -5.03 22.67 3.26
CA PHE A 541 -4.41 21.43 3.74
C PHE A 541 -3.33 21.69 4.80
N ILE A 542 -2.30 22.49 4.47
CA ILE A 542 -1.21 22.83 5.39
C ILE A 542 -1.74 23.52 6.64
N SER A 543 -2.67 24.46 6.47
CA SER A 543 -3.31 25.17 7.58
C SER A 543 -4.00 24.20 8.55
N ARG A 544 -4.76 23.22 8.04
CA ARG A 544 -5.41 22.19 8.86
C ARG A 544 -4.40 21.30 9.57
N CYS A 545 -3.38 20.81 8.89
CA CYS A 545 -2.33 19.98 9.51
C CYS A 545 -1.63 20.72 10.66
N LEU A 546 -1.21 21.98 10.44
CA LEU A 546 -0.53 22.77 11.47
C LEU A 546 -1.45 23.15 12.63
N SER A 547 -2.75 23.36 12.38
CA SER A 547 -3.72 23.71 13.42
C SER A 547 -3.88 22.62 14.49
N VAL A 548 -3.65 21.34 14.13
CA VAL A 548 -3.65 20.22 15.10
C VAL A 548 -2.61 20.43 16.18
N PHE A 549 -1.48 21.05 15.83
CA PHE A 549 -0.38 21.37 16.72
C PHE A 549 -0.48 22.78 17.35
N GLY A 550 -1.60 23.49 17.13
CA GLY A 550 -1.80 24.86 17.63
C GLY A 550 -1.01 25.93 16.87
N ILE A 551 -0.62 25.64 15.62
CA ILE A 551 0.20 26.51 14.78
C ILE A 551 -0.65 27.09 13.65
N ARG A 552 -0.53 28.40 13.40
CA ARG A 552 -1.10 29.06 12.21
C ARG A 552 -0.02 29.81 11.45
N LEU A 553 -0.02 29.67 10.12
CA LEU A 553 0.79 30.49 9.23
C LEU A 553 0.06 31.80 8.92
N GLN A 554 0.72 32.94 9.05
CA GLN A 554 0.16 34.22 8.63
C GLN A 554 0.30 34.38 7.12
N SER A 555 -0.78 34.04 6.40
CA SER A 555 -0.82 34.10 4.94
C SER A 555 -0.41 35.48 4.42
N GLY A 556 0.55 35.50 3.48
CA GLY A 556 1.04 36.73 2.86
C GLY A 556 2.01 37.58 3.69
N GLN A 557 2.31 37.21 4.94
CA GLN A 557 3.27 37.93 5.78
C GLN A 557 4.58 37.15 5.95
N TYR A 558 5.69 37.83 5.68
CA TYR A 558 7.02 37.23 5.72
C TYR A 558 8.02 38.14 6.44
N ALA A 559 8.83 37.55 7.32
CA ALA A 559 10.05 38.18 7.78
C ALA A 559 11.08 38.14 6.64
N LYS A 560 11.77 39.27 6.40
CA LYS A 560 12.84 39.37 5.41
C LYS A 560 14.18 39.33 6.14
N LEU A 561 14.92 38.25 5.98
CA LEU A 561 16.25 38.09 6.55
C LEU A 561 17.31 38.35 5.49
N THR A 562 18.41 38.97 5.88
CA THR A 562 19.65 38.90 5.10
C THR A 562 20.23 37.50 5.14
N GLU A 563 21.06 37.14 4.17
CA GLU A 563 21.74 35.84 4.13
C GLU A 563 22.57 35.55 5.41
N LYS A 564 23.20 36.57 5.98
CA LYS A 564 23.95 36.47 7.24
C LYS A 564 23.03 36.23 8.45
N GLU A 565 21.91 36.94 8.53
CA GLU A 565 20.92 36.71 9.58
C GLU A 565 20.27 35.33 9.46
N TYR A 566 19.97 34.91 8.23
CA TYR A 566 19.47 33.57 7.93
C TYR A 566 20.47 32.50 8.32
N TYR A 567 21.76 32.65 8.00
CA TYR A 567 22.79 31.66 8.36
C TYR A 567 22.99 31.56 9.88
N ASN A 568 23.01 32.70 10.57
CA ASN A 568 23.06 32.73 12.04
C ASN A 568 21.81 32.10 12.67
N PHE A 569 20.65 32.28 12.03
CA PHE A 569 19.40 31.62 12.39
C PHE A 569 19.49 30.11 12.13
N PHE A 570 19.91 29.69 10.94
CA PHE A 570 20.05 28.29 10.54
C PHE A 570 21.00 27.54 11.47
N LYS A 571 22.16 28.11 11.82
CA LYS A 571 23.08 27.55 12.82
C LYS A 571 22.49 27.34 14.21
N LYS A 572 21.46 28.11 14.58
CA LYS A 572 20.74 27.96 15.86
C LYS A 572 19.63 26.91 15.80
N VAL A 573 19.17 26.57 14.59
CA VAL A 573 18.10 25.61 14.30
C VAL A 573 18.65 24.26 13.84
N GLU A 574 19.88 24.22 13.32
CA GLU A 574 20.59 22.99 12.94
C GLU A 574 20.65 22.05 14.16
N PRO A 575 20.11 20.83 14.04
CA PRO A 575 19.93 19.96 15.19
C PRO A 575 21.29 19.59 15.79
N GLN A 576 21.50 19.89 17.07
CA GLN A 576 22.52 19.22 17.88
C GLN A 576 22.08 17.77 18.23
N ALA A 577 21.54 17.03 17.26
CA ALA A 577 20.94 15.72 17.50
C ALA A 577 22.01 14.61 17.44
N GLN A 578 22.18 13.91 18.56
CA GLN A 578 22.69 12.54 18.54
C GLN A 578 21.64 11.62 17.87
N PRO A 579 22.02 10.73 16.95
CA PRO A 579 21.07 9.82 16.29
C PRO A 579 20.44 8.87 17.30
N SER A 580 19.11 8.80 17.33
CA SER A 580 18.37 7.82 18.11
C SER A 580 18.43 6.42 17.45
N LYS A 581 18.47 5.38 18.28
CA LYS A 581 18.85 3.99 17.97
C LYS A 581 17.83 3.16 17.13
N ILE A 582 17.18 3.73 16.12
CA ILE A 582 16.26 2.94 15.26
C ILE A 582 16.46 3.31 13.78
N LYS A 583 17.44 2.67 13.10
CA LYS A 583 17.45 2.38 11.64
C LYS A 583 18.79 1.79 11.16
N ASN A 584 19.25 0.67 11.74
CA ASN A 584 20.59 0.11 11.47
C ASN A 584 20.83 -0.59 10.11
N ALA A 585 20.04 -0.37 9.06
CA ALA A 585 20.38 -0.89 7.72
C ALA A 585 20.26 0.15 6.60
N LEU A 586 19.28 1.07 6.65
CA LEU A 586 19.16 2.17 5.69
C LEU A 586 19.96 3.43 6.07
N GLU A 587 20.39 3.58 7.33
CA GLU A 587 21.04 4.82 7.79
C GLU A 587 22.44 5.05 7.24
N LYS A 588 23.21 4.01 6.92
CA LYS A 588 24.53 4.20 6.29
C LYS A 588 24.45 4.78 4.88
N VAL A 589 23.32 4.59 4.20
CA VAL A 589 23.07 5.16 2.86
C VAL A 589 22.31 6.48 2.98
N LYS A 590 21.33 6.60 3.89
CA LYS A 590 20.58 7.85 4.16
C LYS A 590 21.48 8.94 4.75
N SER A 591 22.43 8.63 5.64
CA SER A 591 23.34 9.64 6.21
C SER A 591 24.28 10.21 5.15
N ASP A 592 24.79 9.39 4.23
CA ASP A 592 25.71 9.87 3.20
C ASP A 592 25.00 10.65 2.09
N VAL A 593 23.74 10.30 1.76
CA VAL A 593 22.96 11.01 0.73
C VAL A 593 22.33 12.31 1.25
N LYS A 594 21.74 12.33 2.48
CA LYS A 594 21.28 13.59 3.09
C LYS A 594 22.44 14.58 3.26
N THR A 595 23.62 14.09 3.65
CA THR A 595 24.77 14.98 3.87
C THR A 595 25.46 15.40 2.56
N ARG A 596 25.48 14.56 1.50
CA ARG A 596 26.09 14.93 0.21
C ARG A 596 25.19 15.80 -0.67
N GLY A 597 23.88 15.57 -0.69
CA GLY A 597 22.93 16.41 -1.45
C GLY A 597 22.85 17.83 -0.87
N ILE A 598 22.76 17.93 0.45
CA ILE A 598 22.78 19.22 1.17
C ILE A 598 24.17 19.88 0.99
N LYS A 599 25.30 19.19 1.19
CA LYS A 599 26.63 19.82 1.01
C LYS A 599 27.00 20.18 -0.43
N LYS A 600 26.54 19.43 -1.46
CA LYS A 600 26.84 19.77 -2.87
C LYS A 600 26.05 20.99 -3.36
N VAL A 601 24.84 21.23 -2.84
CA VAL A 601 24.06 22.44 -3.14
C VAL A 601 24.44 23.61 -2.22
N PHE A 602 24.97 23.33 -1.03
CA PHE A 602 25.25 24.31 0.03
C PHE A 602 26.73 24.38 0.45
N ASN A 603 27.67 24.56 -0.50
CA ASN A 603 29.04 25.03 -0.18
C ASN A 603 29.04 26.57 0.05
N TRP A 604 28.14 27.06 0.92
CA TRP A 604 27.93 28.50 1.15
C TRP A 604 29.09 29.17 1.87
N SER A 605 29.86 28.43 2.68
CA SER A 605 31.03 29.00 3.34
C SER A 605 31.98 29.67 2.35
N GLN A 606 32.16 29.10 1.15
CA GLN A 606 33.00 29.71 0.10
C GLN A 606 32.28 30.78 -0.76
N ARG A 607 30.95 30.76 -0.87
CA ARG A 607 30.18 31.80 -1.58
C ARG A 607 29.99 33.08 -0.74
N ILE A 608 29.88 32.93 0.59
CA ILE A 608 29.66 34.01 1.56
C ILE A 608 30.87 34.95 1.65
N ASP A 609 32.09 34.41 1.57
CA ASP A 609 33.32 35.22 1.69
C ASP A 609 33.47 36.27 0.57
N ASN A 610 32.75 36.11 -0.55
CA ASN A 610 32.87 36.96 -1.74
C ASN A 610 31.58 37.74 -2.11
N TYR A 611 30.57 37.82 -1.23
CA TYR A 611 29.23 38.30 -1.64
C TYR A 611 28.86 39.75 -1.23
N THR A 612 28.08 40.42 -2.08
CA THR A 612 27.82 41.88 -2.06
C THR A 612 26.51 42.32 -1.36
N GLY A 613 25.81 41.42 -0.66
CA GLY A 613 24.71 41.78 0.26
C GLY A 613 23.33 42.05 -0.34
N ARG A 614 23.03 41.58 -1.56
CA ARG A 614 21.75 41.89 -2.27
C ARG A 614 20.61 40.87 -2.11
N LEU A 615 20.82 39.73 -1.44
CA LEU A 615 19.79 38.69 -1.28
C LEU A 615 18.97 38.89 0.01
N LYS A 616 17.63 38.91 -0.12
CA LYS A 616 16.68 38.90 1.00
C LYS A 616 15.85 37.62 0.99
N ILE A 617 15.95 36.83 2.05
CA ILE A 617 15.24 35.56 2.24
C ILE A 617 13.93 35.83 2.96
N LYS A 618 12.81 35.35 2.39
CA LYS A 618 11.47 35.47 2.99
C LYS A 618 11.18 34.23 3.84
N ILE A 619 10.89 34.41 5.13
CA ILE A 619 10.42 33.34 6.03
C ILE A 619 8.99 33.65 6.47
N PRO A 620 8.05 32.68 6.40
CA PRO A 620 6.67 32.88 6.87
C PRO A 620 6.59 33.21 8.35
N ILE A 621 5.69 34.12 8.72
CA ILE A 621 5.42 34.45 10.13
C ILE A 621 4.47 33.40 10.72
N ILE A 622 4.76 32.97 11.95
CA ILE A 622 4.00 31.91 12.65
C ILE A 622 3.25 32.52 13.83
N GLN A 623 1.97 32.18 13.98
CA GLN A 623 1.20 32.52 15.16
C GLN A 623 0.88 31.26 15.99
N PHE A 624 0.97 31.41 17.30
CA PHE A 624 0.64 30.38 18.26
C PHE A 624 -0.77 30.57 18.80
N GLU A 625 -1.52 29.49 18.77
CA GLU A 625 -2.69 29.31 19.63
C GLU A 625 -2.27 28.42 20.81
N LYS A 626 -3.05 28.38 21.89
CA LYS A 626 -2.71 27.52 23.05
C LYS A 626 -2.42 26.10 22.54
N PRO A 627 -1.18 25.59 22.63
CA PRO A 627 -0.87 24.27 22.11
C PRO A 627 -1.69 23.25 22.88
N LYS A 628 -2.40 22.38 22.15
CA LYS A 628 -3.26 21.34 22.74
C LYS A 628 -2.46 20.24 23.45
N PHE A 629 -1.15 20.19 23.19
CA PHE A 629 -0.23 19.21 23.75
C PHE A 629 0.83 19.90 24.60
N ASN A 630 1.31 19.20 25.63
CA ASN A 630 2.41 19.64 26.47
C ASN A 630 3.75 19.44 25.73
N THR A 631 3.94 20.17 24.63
CA THR A 631 5.18 20.17 23.84
C THR A 631 6.09 21.29 24.33
N LYS A 632 7.33 20.94 24.67
CA LYS A 632 8.37 21.94 24.89
C LYS A 632 8.72 22.58 23.55
N ILE A 633 8.26 23.80 23.36
CA ILE A 633 8.46 24.58 22.16
C ILE A 633 9.51 25.65 22.45
N LYS A 634 10.59 25.67 21.67
CA LYS A 634 11.51 26.79 21.62
C LYS A 634 11.18 27.64 20.40
N VAL A 635 10.62 28.83 20.64
CA VAL A 635 10.30 29.80 19.58
C VAL A 635 11.55 30.63 19.29
N PHE A 636 11.88 30.82 18.01
CA PHE A 636 12.85 31.84 17.62
C PHE A 636 12.16 33.03 16.99
N GLN A 637 12.68 34.21 17.33
CA GLN A 637 12.14 35.49 16.91
C GLN A 637 13.19 36.26 16.11
N HIS A 638 12.71 37.02 15.12
CA HIS A 638 13.47 38.08 14.47
C HIS A 638 12.80 39.41 14.83
N GLY A 639 13.51 40.25 15.61
CA GLY A 639 12.86 41.35 16.32
C GLY A 639 11.79 40.82 17.28
N ASN A 640 10.58 41.38 17.21
CA ASN A 640 9.42 40.95 17.99
C ASN A 640 8.55 39.90 17.27
N THR A 641 8.99 39.41 16.11
CA THR A 641 8.19 38.54 15.25
C THR A 641 8.66 37.09 15.37
N PRO A 642 7.79 36.15 15.78
CA PRO A 642 8.09 34.72 15.74
C PRO A 642 8.19 34.22 14.29
N ILE A 643 9.33 33.63 13.95
CA ILE A 643 9.63 33.15 12.59
C ILE A 643 9.94 31.66 12.53
N SER A 644 10.17 31.01 13.67
CA SER A 644 10.44 29.57 13.72
C SER A 644 10.21 28.93 15.08
N LEU A 645 10.29 27.61 15.06
CA LEU A 645 10.01 26.73 16.18
C LEU A 645 10.97 25.54 16.14
N LEU A 646 11.59 25.25 17.28
CA LEU A 646 12.27 23.98 17.55
C LEU A 646 11.46 23.23 18.61
N LEU A 647 11.14 21.99 18.30
CA LEU A 647 10.42 21.10 19.18
C LEU A 647 11.40 20.27 20.00
N ASP A 648 11.17 20.17 21.30
CA ASP A 648 11.76 19.13 22.15
C ASP A 648 10.68 18.05 22.37
N CYS A 649 10.23 17.44 21.27
CA CYS A 649 9.25 16.36 21.27
C CYS A 649 9.45 15.38 20.09
N SER A 650 8.77 14.23 20.13
CA SER A 650 8.96 13.11 19.20
C SER A 650 8.28 13.27 17.82
N PHE A 651 7.94 14.49 17.39
CA PHE A 651 7.20 14.77 16.15
C PHE A 651 8.14 15.14 14.98
N ALA A 652 8.81 14.14 14.41
CA ALA A 652 9.85 14.33 13.38
C ALA A 652 9.30 14.82 12.02
N GLY A 653 8.02 14.58 11.74
CA GLY A 653 7.40 15.03 10.50
C GLY A 653 7.05 16.51 10.51
N LEU A 654 6.56 17.01 11.64
CA LEU A 654 6.37 18.44 11.84
C LEU A 654 7.70 19.20 11.69
N GLU A 655 8.80 18.68 12.26
CA GLU A 655 10.15 19.22 12.04
C GLU A 655 10.54 19.23 10.55
N SER A 656 10.28 18.14 9.83
CA SER A 656 10.56 18.03 8.38
C SER A 656 9.79 19.07 7.53
N THR A 657 8.61 19.49 7.99
CA THR A 657 7.83 20.56 7.35
C THR A 657 8.48 21.91 7.53
N TYR A 658 8.99 22.17 8.74
CA TYR A 658 9.76 23.37 9.04
C TYR A 658 11.09 23.39 8.30
N GLU A 659 11.80 22.27 8.16
CA GLU A 659 12.96 22.16 7.26
C GLU A 659 12.58 22.62 5.84
N GLY A 660 11.44 22.18 5.30
CA GLY A 660 10.94 22.64 4.00
C GLY A 660 10.68 24.15 3.93
N LEU A 661 10.11 24.74 4.98
CA LEU A 661 9.90 26.19 5.09
C LEU A 661 11.22 26.97 5.09
N TYR A 662 12.29 26.40 5.65
CA TYR A 662 13.61 27.04 5.68
C TYR A 662 14.42 26.80 4.40
N VAL A 663 14.27 25.63 3.76
CA VAL A 663 15.02 25.22 2.56
C VAL A 663 14.44 25.82 1.27
N ALA A 664 13.20 26.31 1.29
CA ALA A 664 12.59 27.00 0.17
C ALA A 664 13.17 28.42 0.00
N PHE A 665 14.30 28.53 -0.71
CA PHE A 665 14.95 29.82 -0.98
C PHE A 665 14.28 30.56 -2.13
N VAL A 666 13.95 31.82 -1.89
CA VAL A 666 13.75 32.81 -2.95
C VAL A 666 15.07 33.53 -3.21
N ILE A 667 15.65 33.32 -4.40
CA ILE A 667 16.55 34.30 -5.01
C ILE A 667 15.65 35.37 -5.62
N VAL A 668 15.46 36.50 -4.94
CA VAL A 668 14.96 37.71 -5.61
C VAL A 668 16.18 38.37 -6.24
N PRO A 669 16.37 38.36 -7.58
CA PRO A 669 17.18 39.39 -8.18
C PRO A 669 16.45 40.70 -7.88
N VAL A 670 17.09 41.58 -7.12
CA VAL A 670 16.62 42.96 -6.99
C VAL A 670 16.47 43.48 -8.41
N GLU A 671 15.24 43.89 -8.77
CA GLU A 671 14.94 44.59 -10.01
C GLU A 671 16.03 45.63 -10.29
N PHE A 672 16.54 45.62 -11.52
CA PHE A 672 17.35 46.72 -12.03
C PHE A 672 16.46 47.90 -12.37
#